data_AF-A0A0Q4XEC7-F1
#
_entry.id   AF-A0A0Q4XEC7-F1
#
_cell.length_a   1.000
_cell.length_b   1.000
_cell.length_c   1.000
_cell.angle_alpha   90.00
_cell.angle_beta   90.00
_cell.angle_gamma   90.00
#
_symmetry.space_group_name_H-M   'P 1'
#
loop_
_entity.id
_entity.type
_entity.pdbx_description
1 polymer ?
#
loop_
_entity_poly.entity_id
_entity_poly.type
_entity_poly.pdbx_seq_one_letter_code
_entity_poly.pdbx_strand_id
1 'polypeptide(L)'
;MDSAIGVLPVDFIVPTAKGGFGLLAQGYVPGQGGEPATSRATLTSFSSTGIQAKNSPALGDLQVEALSYRADGSVVVGVYDSTYVDGTFGGFSTQYQKAKYSLGTVDAKGTYTPFYTTKITSLSDTDVPFLSSYDNSVAFARNGAMALAHIAQGATSKIRTVDIIDENHRFVATAVVDRSVNDDQTHSTKVTALSDGRYLATWVDTGRVSSTLMARVVTSDGKVPGEAFKLGQVAEFAGGYETKVIYSVTADQKGGFAVAYEGRDIKKAANGVQTDVLTDIAASTYKAGHDGSITKAVTLAQTYTFDNAYIVSVTTLSNGQLLELVLGSSDLADGKILTTARGLLYNADGSSTGQVFDFYSEAIGSGHMSEPPQIVALQNGTFGLLKAGRETGLERTGSDTDFQIYSVSTDDPFQVKGATSGADLLRGAMASARNDRIDGLGGNDKLFGYTGSDHLIGGAGNDTLDGCKGIDRMEGGVGNDTFVIDHFGDVVIEKRGAGTDLVLSSVDHTLSAHVENLTLTGKGDIGGVGNALANTVTGNAGNNRLDGGAGIDVLKGLAGNDDYYVSNKRDQVIEAKDRGTDTVYASSDFTLAKDQSIEFLIGSQEDPYLAIDLTGNNLANAIAGTYGDNVINGGLGTDVLAGSGGKDAFVFDTKLGKDNIDSITDFFHGTDTIRLENAIFKGLVEGDLSGAAFKNIRTGTVDASDRILYDYYTGALSYDADGSGAEQAVQFATVRSVGFLTASDFLVS
;
A
#
# COMPACT_ATOMS: atom_id res chain seq x y z
N MET A 1 -25.60 -18.74 -5.58
CA MET A 1 -26.24 -17.67 -6.36
C MET A 1 -26.19 -16.43 -5.50
N ASP A 2 -25.05 -15.76 -5.51
CA ASP A 2 -24.82 -14.49 -4.83
C ASP A 2 -25.58 -13.41 -5.61
N SER A 3 -26.76 -13.04 -5.10
CA SER A 3 -27.47 -11.86 -5.58
C SER A 3 -26.65 -10.64 -5.20
N ALA A 4 -26.06 -10.02 -6.23
CA ALA A 4 -25.23 -8.83 -6.18
C ALA A 4 -25.68 -7.83 -5.11
N ILE A 5 -24.85 -7.68 -4.08
CA ILE A 5 -24.83 -6.50 -3.21
C ILE A 5 -24.36 -5.35 -4.11
N GLY A 6 -25.30 -4.60 -4.65
CA GLY A 6 -25.02 -3.32 -5.29
C GLY A 6 -24.65 -2.35 -4.19
N VAL A 7 -23.36 -2.22 -3.89
CA VAL A 7 -22.84 -1.09 -3.12
C VAL A 7 -23.01 0.13 -4.03
N LEU A 8 -24.00 0.97 -3.70
CA LEU A 8 -24.23 2.31 -4.25
C LEU A 8 -23.57 3.32 -3.28
N PRO A 9 -23.29 4.57 -3.70
CA PRO A 9 -22.09 5.31 -3.30
C PRO A 9 -21.96 5.54 -1.79
N VAL A 10 -20.71 5.50 -1.33
CA VAL A 10 -20.32 6.07 -0.04
C VAL A 10 -20.43 7.58 -0.20
N ASP A 11 -21.58 8.15 0.12
CA ASP A 11 -21.78 9.60 0.09
C ASP A 11 -21.10 10.24 1.29
N PHE A 12 -20.02 11.00 1.06
CA PHE A 12 -19.26 11.65 2.11
C PHE A 12 -19.89 13.00 2.44
N ILE A 13 -20.53 13.13 3.61
CA ILE A 13 -20.79 14.47 4.14
C ILE A 13 -20.64 14.46 5.67
N VAL A 14 -19.64 15.20 6.16
CA VAL A 14 -19.79 16.35 7.09
C VAL A 14 -18.60 16.47 8.07
N PRO A 15 -18.02 17.68 8.21
CA PRO A 15 -17.14 18.01 9.33
C PRO A 15 -17.89 17.95 10.67
N THR A 16 -17.39 17.16 11.61
CA THR A 16 -17.89 17.15 13.00
C THR A 16 -17.63 18.53 13.63
N ALA A 17 -18.48 18.95 14.57
CA ALA A 17 -18.27 20.19 15.32
C ALA A 17 -16.94 20.22 16.13
N LYS A 18 -16.25 19.07 16.28
CA LYS A 18 -14.94 18.93 16.92
C LYS A 18 -13.77 18.77 15.93
N GLY A 19 -14.00 18.92 14.63
CA GLY A 19 -12.93 18.97 13.63
C GLY A 19 -12.59 17.68 12.88
N GLY A 20 -13.20 16.55 13.24
CA GLY A 20 -13.14 15.28 12.50
C GLY A 20 -14.17 15.16 11.38
N PHE A 21 -14.35 13.96 10.83
CA PHE A 21 -15.21 13.66 9.68
C PHE A 21 -16.03 12.37 9.89
N GLY A 22 -16.97 12.07 8.99
CA GLY A 22 -17.72 10.81 9.02
C GLY A 22 -17.89 10.19 7.63
N LEU A 23 -17.81 8.86 7.58
CA LEU A 23 -18.06 8.04 6.39
C LEU A 23 -19.46 7.44 6.47
N LEU A 24 -20.32 7.79 5.51
CA LEU A 24 -21.65 7.20 5.35
C LEU A 24 -21.60 6.15 4.24
N ALA A 25 -21.78 4.88 4.59
CA ALA A 25 -21.93 3.80 3.64
C ALA A 25 -23.41 3.40 3.53
N GLN A 26 -23.93 3.35 2.31
CA GLN A 26 -25.31 2.89 2.04
C GLN A 26 -25.30 1.61 1.21
N GLY A 27 -25.83 0.53 1.77
CA GLY A 27 -26.02 -0.74 1.05
C GLY A 27 -27.44 -0.86 0.54
N TYR A 28 -27.63 -1.13 -0.75
CA TYR A 28 -28.93 -1.47 -1.30
C TYR A 28 -29.15 -2.99 -1.24
N VAL A 29 -30.22 -3.42 -0.59
CA VAL A 29 -30.65 -4.81 -0.55
C VAL A 29 -31.93 -4.93 -1.39
N PRO A 30 -31.87 -5.55 -2.59
CA PRO A 30 -33.06 -5.79 -3.40
C PRO A 30 -34.05 -6.66 -2.63
N GLY A 31 -35.32 -6.26 -2.61
CA GLY A 31 -36.39 -7.07 -2.02
C GLY A 31 -36.60 -8.38 -2.80
N GLN A 32 -36.88 -9.48 -2.09
CA GLN A 32 -37.22 -10.78 -2.67
C GLN A 32 -38.75 -10.95 -2.66
N GLY A 33 -39.34 -11.37 -3.79
CA GLY A 33 -40.73 -11.85 -3.80
C GLY A 33 -41.82 -10.81 -3.49
N GLY A 34 -41.64 -9.54 -3.87
CA GLY A 34 -42.63 -8.47 -3.63
C GLY A 34 -42.41 -7.69 -2.33
N GLU A 35 -41.39 -8.04 -1.54
CA GLU A 35 -40.93 -7.22 -0.42
C GLU A 35 -40.27 -5.92 -0.93
N PRO A 36 -40.40 -4.79 -0.19
CA PRO A 36 -39.69 -3.56 -0.52
C PRO A 36 -38.18 -3.78 -0.47
N ALA A 37 -37.44 -3.12 -1.36
CA ALA A 37 -36.00 -3.01 -1.19
C ALA A 37 -35.67 -2.22 0.08
N THR A 38 -34.59 -2.60 0.76
CA THR A 38 -34.12 -1.90 1.97
C THR A 38 -32.76 -1.28 1.71
N SER A 39 -32.57 -0.06 2.20
CA SER A 39 -31.28 0.64 2.15
C SER A 39 -30.71 0.67 3.55
N ARG A 40 -29.57 0.02 3.78
CA ARG A 40 -28.93 0.03 5.11
C ARG A 40 -27.83 1.09 5.15
N ALA A 41 -28.02 2.11 5.97
CA ALA A 41 -27.06 3.18 6.17
C ALA A 41 -26.22 2.95 7.44
N THR A 42 -24.89 2.95 7.27
CA THR A 42 -23.91 2.89 8.37
C THR A 42 -23.07 4.15 8.34
N LEU A 43 -22.89 4.75 9.51
CA LEU A 43 -22.09 5.93 9.68
C LEU A 43 -20.92 5.61 10.59
N THR A 44 -19.71 5.95 10.16
CA THR A 44 -18.49 5.79 10.96
C THR A 44 -17.82 7.15 11.12
N SER A 45 -17.68 7.63 12.36
CA SER A 45 -17.03 8.92 12.63
C SER A 45 -15.54 8.74 12.93
N PHE A 46 -14.75 9.74 12.55
CA PHE A 46 -13.31 9.81 12.76
C PHE A 46 -12.94 11.21 13.29
N SER A 47 -11.83 11.29 14.03
CA SER A 47 -11.22 12.56 14.43
C SER A 47 -10.58 13.28 13.24
N SER A 48 -10.06 14.50 13.46
CA SER A 48 -9.33 15.26 12.43
C SER A 48 -8.03 14.58 11.96
N THR A 49 -7.58 13.56 12.69
CA THR A 49 -6.35 12.81 12.46
C THR A 49 -6.65 11.34 12.11
N GLY A 50 -7.84 11.01 11.60
CA GLY A 50 -8.16 9.65 11.14
C GLY A 50 -8.49 8.62 12.24
N ILE A 51 -8.40 8.96 13.53
CA ILE A 51 -8.75 8.01 14.61
C ILE A 51 -10.27 7.81 14.69
N GLN A 52 -10.75 6.57 14.63
CA GLN A 52 -12.17 6.23 14.68
C GLN A 52 -12.81 6.54 16.05
N ALA A 53 -14.03 7.10 16.03
CA ALA A 53 -14.82 7.36 17.23
C ALA A 53 -15.54 6.10 17.72
N LYS A 54 -15.53 5.85 19.04
CA LYS A 54 -16.07 4.63 19.67
C LYS A 54 -17.60 4.43 19.54
N ASN A 55 -18.38 5.48 19.28
CA ASN A 55 -19.85 5.43 19.30
C ASN A 55 -20.44 6.13 18.07
N SER A 56 -20.35 5.51 16.90
CA SER A 56 -21.01 6.05 15.70
C SER A 56 -22.47 5.59 15.66
N PRO A 57 -23.46 6.49 15.46
CA PRO A 57 -24.87 6.10 15.46
C PRO A 57 -25.20 5.23 14.24
N ALA A 58 -25.92 4.12 14.47
CA ALA A 58 -26.47 3.32 13.39
C ALA A 58 -27.68 4.04 12.77
N LEU A 59 -27.67 4.25 11.46
CA LEU A 59 -28.77 4.91 10.76
C LEU A 59 -29.85 3.92 10.30
N GLY A 60 -29.58 2.62 10.34
CA GLY A 60 -30.58 1.58 10.07
C GLY A 60 -31.04 1.61 8.61
N ASP A 61 -32.35 1.57 8.39
CA ASP A 61 -32.96 1.45 7.05
C ASP A 61 -33.26 2.81 6.38
N LEU A 62 -32.67 3.90 6.89
CA LEU A 62 -32.90 5.26 6.37
C LEU A 62 -32.19 5.47 5.03
N GLN A 63 -32.91 6.04 4.05
CA GLN A 63 -32.33 6.59 2.82
C GLN A 63 -31.87 8.03 3.08
N VAL A 64 -30.61 8.18 3.46
CA VAL A 64 -30.05 9.49 3.87
C VAL A 64 -29.45 10.20 2.65
N GLU A 65 -29.99 11.36 2.29
CA GLU A 65 -29.47 12.17 1.17
C GLU A 65 -28.64 13.38 1.63
N ALA A 66 -28.76 13.74 2.90
CA ALA A 66 -27.98 14.81 3.52
C ALA A 66 -27.79 14.51 5.00
N LEU A 67 -26.66 14.94 5.58
CA LEU A 67 -26.36 14.75 6.98
C LEU A 67 -25.70 16.01 7.55
N SER A 68 -25.76 16.20 8.87
CA SER A 68 -24.95 17.17 9.63
C SER A 68 -24.68 16.69 11.06
N TYR A 69 -23.42 16.69 11.50
CA TYR A 69 -23.04 16.35 12.88
C TYR A 69 -23.10 17.56 13.81
N ARG A 70 -23.76 17.40 14.96
CA ARG A 70 -23.81 18.43 16.00
C ARG A 70 -22.76 18.17 17.10
N ALA A 71 -22.45 19.22 17.85
CA ALA A 71 -21.47 19.18 18.93
C ALA A 71 -21.86 18.28 20.10
N ASP A 72 -23.16 18.02 20.28
CA ASP A 72 -23.72 17.16 21.30
C ASP A 72 -23.72 15.66 20.93
N GLY A 73 -23.20 15.31 19.74
CA GLY A 73 -23.14 13.94 19.24
C GLY A 73 -24.41 13.45 18.53
N SER A 74 -25.45 14.27 18.45
CA SER A 74 -26.59 14.00 17.56
C SER A 74 -26.23 14.29 16.10
N VAL A 75 -26.91 13.60 15.17
CA VAL A 75 -26.82 13.91 13.74
C VAL A 75 -28.18 14.36 13.23
N VAL A 76 -28.19 15.41 12.40
CA VAL A 76 -29.34 15.79 11.61
C VAL A 76 -29.22 15.11 10.27
N VAL A 77 -30.28 14.47 9.80
CA VAL A 77 -30.32 13.80 8.50
C VAL A 77 -31.51 14.28 7.68
N GLY A 78 -31.29 14.44 6.39
CA GLY A 78 -32.32 14.57 5.39
C GLY A 78 -32.61 13.19 4.82
N VAL A 79 -33.83 12.71 5.03
CA VAL A 79 -34.28 11.38 4.64
C VAL A 79 -35.30 11.53 3.53
N TYR A 80 -35.07 10.78 2.47
CA TYR A 80 -35.99 10.64 1.38
C TYR A 80 -36.93 9.47 1.66
N ASP A 81 -38.24 9.75 1.74
CA ASP A 81 -39.28 8.74 1.92
C ASP A 81 -40.05 8.62 0.61
N SER A 82 -39.80 7.52 -0.10
CA SER A 82 -40.61 7.13 -1.24
C SER A 82 -41.46 5.90 -0.96
N THR A 83 -42.75 6.08 -1.12
CA THR A 83 -43.67 4.97 -1.35
C THR A 83 -43.78 4.70 -2.84
N TYR A 84 -43.46 3.48 -3.27
CA TYR A 84 -43.82 2.97 -4.59
C TYR A 84 -45.31 2.63 -4.59
N VAL A 85 -46.08 3.27 -5.47
CA VAL A 85 -47.51 2.99 -5.62
C VAL A 85 -47.73 2.31 -6.97
N ASP A 86 -48.26 1.08 -6.95
CA ASP A 86 -48.66 0.38 -8.17
C ASP A 86 -49.89 1.06 -8.80
N GLY A 87 -49.75 1.45 -10.06
CA GLY A 87 -50.81 1.92 -10.95
C GLY A 87 -50.82 1.11 -12.25
N THR A 88 -51.78 1.36 -13.13
CA THR A 88 -51.84 0.70 -14.45
C THR A 88 -51.92 1.75 -15.55
N PHE A 89 -50.98 1.72 -16.49
CA PHE A 89 -51.01 2.54 -17.71
C PHE A 89 -50.88 1.63 -18.93
N GLY A 90 -51.90 1.61 -19.80
CA GLY A 90 -51.87 0.79 -21.02
C GLY A 90 -51.69 -0.72 -20.81
N GLY A 91 -52.04 -1.26 -19.63
CA GLY A 91 -51.87 -2.69 -19.31
C GLY A 91 -50.53 -3.06 -18.66
N PHE A 92 -49.64 -2.10 -18.42
CA PHE A 92 -48.42 -2.28 -17.63
C PHE A 92 -48.62 -1.84 -16.18
N SER A 93 -48.06 -2.58 -15.22
CA SER A 93 -47.91 -2.08 -13.84
C SER A 93 -46.92 -0.92 -13.86
N THR A 94 -47.36 0.25 -13.39
CA THR A 94 -46.59 1.49 -13.34
C THR A 94 -46.36 1.86 -11.88
N GLN A 95 -45.12 2.04 -11.44
CA GLN A 95 -44.85 2.52 -10.09
C GLN A 95 -44.73 4.05 -10.09
N TYR A 96 -45.61 4.73 -9.36
CA TYR A 96 -45.46 6.17 -9.10
C TYR A 96 -44.76 6.39 -7.77
N GLN A 97 -43.78 7.29 -7.75
CA GLN A 97 -43.13 7.73 -6.53
C GLN A 97 -43.89 8.93 -5.98
N LYS A 98 -44.43 8.86 -4.76
CA LYS A 98 -44.77 10.05 -3.97
C LYS A 98 -43.60 10.28 -3.03
N ALA A 99 -42.84 11.35 -3.28
CA ALA A 99 -41.69 11.67 -2.46
C ALA A 99 -42.02 12.69 -1.38
N LYS A 100 -41.72 12.32 -0.14
CA LYS A 100 -41.59 13.27 0.95
C LYS A 100 -40.13 13.39 1.29
N TYR A 101 -39.70 14.60 1.59
CA TYR A 101 -38.39 14.84 2.15
C TYR A 101 -38.56 15.26 3.61
N SER A 102 -37.84 14.59 4.51
CA SER A 102 -37.91 14.87 5.94
C SER A 102 -36.53 15.19 6.51
N LEU A 103 -36.43 16.32 7.22
CA LEU A 103 -35.29 16.61 8.08
C LEU A 103 -35.62 16.09 9.49
N GLY A 104 -34.69 15.36 10.09
CA GLY A 104 -34.84 14.81 11.44
C GLY A 104 -33.52 14.61 12.15
N THR A 105 -33.59 14.42 13.46
CA THR A 105 -32.43 14.07 14.27
C THR A 105 -32.35 12.57 14.46
N VAL A 106 -31.16 11.99 14.39
CA VAL A 106 -30.86 10.65 14.88
C VAL A 106 -30.08 10.77 16.18
N ASP A 107 -30.61 10.18 17.24
CA ASP A 107 -29.93 10.15 18.53
C ASP A 107 -28.77 9.14 18.56
N ALA A 108 -28.00 9.13 19.65
CA ALA A 108 -26.87 8.21 19.81
C ALA A 108 -27.27 6.72 19.81
N LYS A 109 -28.57 6.40 19.93
CA LYS A 109 -29.10 5.03 19.87
C LYS A 109 -29.60 4.64 18.46
N GLY A 110 -29.52 5.54 17.48
CA GLY A 110 -30.02 5.30 16.13
C GLY A 110 -31.51 5.62 15.93
N THR A 111 -32.15 6.30 16.88
CA THR A 111 -33.58 6.63 16.78
C THR A 111 -33.77 7.89 15.94
N TYR A 112 -34.43 7.77 14.78
CA TYR A 112 -34.78 8.90 13.93
C TYR A 112 -36.06 9.61 14.41
N THR A 113 -35.98 10.94 14.55
CA THR A 113 -37.11 11.81 14.91
C THR A 113 -37.21 12.95 13.89
N PRO A 114 -38.20 12.93 12.96
CA PRO A 114 -38.40 14.02 12.02
C PRO A 114 -38.92 15.27 12.74
N PHE A 115 -38.43 16.44 12.35
CA PHE A 115 -38.92 17.74 12.82
C PHE A 115 -39.46 18.62 11.68
N TYR A 116 -39.13 18.29 10.43
CA TYR A 116 -39.64 18.98 9.26
C TYR A 116 -39.90 17.97 8.14
N THR A 117 -41.06 18.05 7.49
CA THR A 117 -41.41 17.20 6.36
C THR A 117 -42.12 18.04 5.30
N THR A 118 -41.66 17.95 4.05
CA THR A 118 -42.30 18.61 2.91
C THR A 118 -42.53 17.63 1.76
N LYS A 119 -43.45 17.99 0.87
CA LYS A 119 -43.65 17.26 -0.39
C LYS A 119 -42.71 17.85 -1.43
N ILE A 120 -41.98 17.00 -2.12
CA ILE A 120 -41.12 17.40 -3.23
C ILE A 120 -41.72 16.92 -4.55
N THR A 121 -41.51 17.71 -5.60
CA THR A 121 -42.05 17.46 -6.95
C THR A 121 -40.89 17.16 -7.88
N SER A 122 -41.05 16.19 -8.79
CA SER A 122 -40.02 15.88 -9.80
C SER A 122 -39.94 16.99 -10.84
N LEU A 123 -38.78 17.12 -11.49
CA LEU A 123 -38.61 18.05 -12.61
C LEU A 123 -39.30 17.54 -13.89
N SER A 124 -39.19 16.24 -14.17
CA SER A 124 -39.82 15.63 -15.35
C SER A 124 -41.34 15.45 -15.17
N ASP A 125 -42.10 15.86 -16.18
CA ASP A 125 -43.54 15.54 -16.38
C ASP A 125 -43.74 14.34 -17.32
N THR A 126 -42.66 13.72 -17.81
CA THR A 126 -42.81 12.50 -18.62
C THR A 126 -43.16 11.35 -17.69
N ASP A 127 -44.39 10.86 -17.79
CA ASP A 127 -44.93 9.66 -17.15
C ASP A 127 -44.18 8.39 -17.59
N VAL A 128 -42.87 8.32 -17.34
CA VAL A 128 -42.08 7.10 -17.50
C VAL A 128 -42.09 6.39 -16.13
N PRO A 129 -42.69 5.19 -16.01
CA PRO A 129 -42.97 4.54 -14.71
C PRO A 129 -41.76 4.06 -13.89
N PHE A 130 -40.54 4.42 -14.30
CA PHE A 130 -39.30 3.98 -13.69
C PHE A 130 -38.35 5.17 -13.71
N LEU A 131 -38.04 5.69 -12.51
CA LEU A 131 -37.04 6.75 -12.24
C LEU A 131 -37.52 8.20 -12.47
N SER A 132 -38.49 8.69 -11.69
CA SER A 132 -38.71 10.14 -11.57
C SER A 132 -37.56 10.78 -10.78
N SER A 133 -36.74 11.59 -11.44
CA SER A 133 -35.66 12.36 -10.82
C SER A 133 -36.20 13.53 -10.01
N TYR A 134 -36.01 13.50 -8.69
CA TYR A 134 -36.32 14.61 -7.79
C TYR A 134 -35.10 15.51 -7.64
N ASP A 135 -35.32 16.81 -7.55
CA ASP A 135 -34.24 17.76 -7.37
C ASP A 135 -34.37 18.43 -6.01
N ASN A 136 -33.45 18.09 -5.11
CA ASN A 136 -33.37 18.66 -3.77
C ASN A 136 -31.93 18.77 -3.28
N SER A 137 -31.72 19.66 -2.33
CA SER A 137 -30.42 19.90 -1.69
C SER A 137 -30.63 20.50 -0.32
N VAL A 138 -29.82 20.10 0.65
CA VAL A 138 -29.85 20.63 2.02
C VAL A 138 -28.54 21.33 2.34
N ALA A 139 -28.62 22.54 2.87
CA ALA A 139 -27.50 23.26 3.44
C ALA A 139 -27.64 23.35 4.96
N PHE A 140 -26.53 23.15 5.66
CA PHE A 140 -26.42 23.29 7.11
C PHE A 140 -25.56 24.50 7.45
N ALA A 141 -26.15 25.50 8.10
CA ALA A 141 -25.44 26.67 8.57
C ALA A 141 -24.67 26.37 9.87
N ARG A 142 -23.61 27.13 10.15
CA ARG A 142 -22.75 26.93 11.34
C ARG A 142 -23.49 27.07 12.68
N ASN A 143 -24.55 27.88 12.73
CA ASN A 143 -25.39 28.05 13.91
C ASN A 143 -26.39 26.89 14.10
N GLY A 144 -26.47 25.95 13.17
CA GLY A 144 -27.40 24.82 13.21
C GLY A 144 -28.73 25.06 12.49
N ALA A 145 -28.94 26.24 11.89
CA ALA A 145 -30.04 26.50 10.97
C ALA A 145 -29.82 25.76 9.64
N MET A 146 -30.88 25.54 8.88
CA MET A 146 -30.89 24.72 7.67
C MET A 146 -31.68 25.39 6.55
N ALA A 147 -31.33 25.05 5.33
CA ALA A 147 -32.11 25.38 4.15
C ALA A 147 -32.30 24.13 3.29
N LEU A 148 -33.54 23.85 2.89
CA LEU A 148 -33.87 22.79 1.93
C LEU A 148 -34.30 23.45 0.63
N ALA A 149 -33.46 23.36 -0.40
CA ALA A 149 -33.88 23.66 -1.76
C ALA A 149 -34.59 22.45 -2.35
N HIS A 150 -35.73 22.69 -3.00
CA HIS A 150 -36.46 21.66 -3.72
C HIS A 150 -37.38 22.28 -4.77
N ILE A 151 -37.91 21.44 -5.65
CA ILE A 151 -39.01 21.81 -6.55
C ILE A 151 -40.34 21.57 -5.84
N ALA A 152 -41.23 22.57 -5.93
CA ALA A 152 -42.58 22.51 -5.41
C ALA A 152 -43.62 22.74 -6.52
N GLN A 153 -44.80 22.17 -6.33
CA GLN A 153 -45.96 22.45 -7.19
C GLN A 153 -46.56 23.81 -6.81
N GLY A 154 -46.39 24.81 -7.67
CA GLY A 154 -47.09 26.10 -7.57
C GLY A 154 -48.53 26.03 -8.12
N ALA A 155 -49.24 27.16 -8.03
CA ALA A 155 -50.65 27.26 -8.43
C ALA A 155 -50.90 26.98 -9.92
N THR A 156 -49.93 27.32 -10.79
CA THR A 156 -50.05 27.22 -12.25
C THR A 156 -48.88 26.51 -12.91
N SER A 157 -47.76 26.33 -12.20
CA SER A 157 -46.52 25.74 -12.70
C SER A 157 -45.69 25.22 -11.54
N LYS A 158 -44.64 24.43 -11.85
CA LYS A 158 -43.58 24.12 -10.88
C LYS A 158 -42.83 25.39 -10.53
N ILE A 159 -42.34 25.47 -9.29
CA ILE A 159 -41.53 26.58 -8.78
C ILE A 159 -40.35 26.03 -7.99
N ARG A 160 -39.25 26.77 -7.97
CA ARG A 160 -38.08 26.45 -7.16
C ARG A 160 -38.17 27.18 -5.83
N THR A 161 -38.11 26.41 -4.75
CA THR A 161 -38.24 26.93 -3.39
C THR A 161 -37.04 26.59 -2.54
N VAL A 162 -36.81 27.44 -1.54
CA VAL A 162 -35.88 27.18 -0.43
C VAL A 162 -36.66 27.33 0.86
N ASP A 163 -36.86 26.23 1.56
CA ASP A 163 -37.45 26.22 2.90
C ASP A 163 -36.36 26.50 3.93
N ILE A 164 -36.60 27.45 4.82
CA ILE A 164 -35.68 27.83 5.89
C ILE A 164 -36.15 27.25 7.22
N ILE A 165 -35.24 26.59 7.93
CA ILE A 165 -35.49 25.99 9.24
C ILE A 165 -34.45 26.56 10.22
N ASP A 166 -34.90 27.06 11.38
CA ASP A 166 -34.02 27.65 12.37
C ASP A 166 -33.17 26.60 13.12
N GLU A 167 -32.24 27.06 13.95
CA GLU A 167 -31.37 26.21 14.76
C GLU A 167 -32.10 25.36 15.81
N ASN A 168 -33.36 25.72 16.10
CA ASN A 168 -34.28 25.04 17.02
C ASN A 168 -35.27 24.13 16.29
N HIS A 169 -34.99 23.80 15.02
CA HIS A 169 -35.76 22.88 14.19
C HIS A 169 -37.17 23.38 13.84
N ARG A 170 -37.40 24.70 13.85
CA ARG A 170 -38.68 25.30 13.46
C ARG A 170 -38.62 25.82 12.04
N PHE A 171 -39.65 25.52 11.26
CA PHE A 171 -39.86 26.15 9.95
C PHE A 171 -40.02 27.67 10.12
N VAL A 172 -39.28 28.42 9.33
CA VAL A 172 -39.27 29.89 9.34
C VAL A 172 -40.06 30.43 8.16
N ALA A 173 -39.70 30.05 6.94
CA ALA A 173 -40.28 30.58 5.71
C ALA A 173 -39.94 29.72 4.49
N THR A 174 -40.74 29.84 3.43
CA THR A 174 -40.43 29.32 2.09
C THR A 174 -40.11 30.50 1.18
N ALA A 175 -38.89 30.52 0.65
CA ALA A 175 -38.44 31.49 -0.34
C ALA A 175 -38.67 30.94 -1.75
N VAL A 176 -39.36 31.69 -2.62
CA VAL A 176 -39.46 31.36 -4.05
C VAL A 176 -38.27 31.97 -4.77
N VAL A 177 -37.33 31.13 -5.20
CA VAL A 177 -36.08 31.60 -5.83
C VAL A 177 -36.18 31.69 -7.34
N ASP A 178 -36.98 30.80 -7.95
CA ASP A 178 -37.32 30.86 -9.37
C ASP A 178 -38.75 30.32 -9.64
N ARG A 179 -39.40 30.87 -10.67
CA ARG A 179 -40.77 30.52 -11.07
C ARG A 179 -40.84 29.82 -12.44
N SER A 180 -39.72 29.65 -13.13
CA SER A 180 -39.62 29.21 -14.52
C SER A 180 -38.78 27.94 -14.64
N VAL A 181 -39.34 26.82 -14.19
CA VAL A 181 -38.62 25.53 -14.11
C VAL A 181 -38.75 24.68 -15.39
N ASN A 182 -39.27 25.25 -16.48
CA ASN A 182 -39.69 24.47 -17.67
C ASN A 182 -38.54 24.08 -18.60
N ASP A 183 -37.34 24.63 -18.39
CA ASP A 183 -36.16 24.35 -19.19
C ASP A 183 -34.97 24.05 -18.26
N ASP A 184 -35.19 23.46 -17.08
CA ASP A 184 -34.11 23.22 -16.12
C ASP A 184 -33.47 21.85 -16.30
N GLN A 185 -32.19 21.74 -15.92
CA GLN A 185 -31.51 20.45 -15.89
C GLN A 185 -31.88 19.68 -14.63
N THR A 186 -32.14 18.37 -14.76
CA THR A 186 -32.43 17.50 -13.61
C THR A 186 -31.23 17.40 -12.66
N HIS A 187 -31.49 17.32 -11.35
CA HIS A 187 -30.49 17.24 -10.28
C HIS A 187 -29.52 18.43 -10.20
N SER A 188 -29.90 19.57 -10.80
CA SER A 188 -29.05 20.76 -10.87
C SER A 188 -29.28 21.71 -9.70
N THR A 189 -30.26 21.49 -8.84
CA THR A 189 -30.59 22.44 -7.77
C THR A 189 -29.72 22.21 -6.56
N LYS A 190 -28.98 23.24 -6.15
CA LYS A 190 -28.16 23.20 -4.94
C LYS A 190 -28.48 24.38 -4.04
N VAL A 191 -28.31 24.18 -2.73
CA VAL A 191 -28.29 25.28 -1.75
C VAL A 191 -27.01 25.20 -0.94
N THR A 192 -26.38 26.34 -0.72
CA THR A 192 -25.15 26.47 0.07
C THR A 192 -25.38 27.48 1.20
N ALA A 193 -25.02 27.12 2.43
CA ALA A 193 -25.05 28.06 3.55
C ALA A 193 -23.79 28.96 3.50
N LEU A 194 -24.00 30.27 3.45
CA LEU A 194 -22.93 31.26 3.49
C LEU A 194 -22.48 31.50 4.94
N SER A 195 -21.22 31.90 5.12
CA SER A 195 -20.63 32.12 6.45
C SER A 195 -21.24 33.28 7.22
N ASP A 196 -22.00 34.16 6.55
CA ASP A 196 -22.72 35.28 7.17
C ASP A 196 -24.17 34.95 7.58
N GLY A 197 -24.58 33.67 7.45
CA GLY A 197 -25.91 33.19 7.84
C GLY A 197 -26.98 33.26 6.75
N ARG A 198 -26.64 33.76 5.56
CA ARG A 198 -27.50 33.67 4.37
C ARG A 198 -27.32 32.32 3.66
N TYR A 199 -28.13 32.10 2.64
CA TYR A 199 -28.09 30.93 1.77
C TYR A 199 -27.98 31.36 0.32
N LEU A 200 -27.33 30.53 -0.49
CA LEU A 200 -27.22 30.69 -1.93
C LEU A 200 -27.92 29.52 -2.59
N ALA A 201 -29.01 29.78 -3.32
CA ALA A 201 -29.65 28.81 -4.18
C ALA A 201 -29.03 28.88 -5.58
N THR A 202 -28.71 27.75 -6.18
CA THR A 202 -28.15 27.65 -7.53
C THR A 202 -28.85 26.58 -8.34
N TRP A 203 -28.94 26.78 -9.66
CA TRP A 203 -29.58 25.85 -10.59
C TRP A 203 -29.11 26.11 -12.02
N VAL A 204 -29.43 25.20 -12.94
CA VAL A 204 -29.06 25.34 -14.35
C VAL A 204 -30.32 25.53 -15.20
N ASP A 205 -30.39 26.69 -15.86
CA ASP A 205 -31.37 26.99 -16.90
C ASP A 205 -30.79 26.51 -18.24
N THR A 206 -31.42 25.51 -18.87
CA THR A 206 -31.04 25.04 -20.21
C THR A 206 -31.60 25.98 -21.28
N GLY A 207 -30.83 26.14 -22.36
CA GLY A 207 -31.22 26.99 -23.47
C GLY A 207 -31.38 26.19 -24.76
N ARG A 208 -31.56 26.93 -25.87
CA ARG A 208 -31.46 26.35 -27.22
C ARG A 208 -30.06 26.46 -27.83
N VAL A 209 -29.21 27.28 -27.22
CA VAL A 209 -27.88 27.67 -27.72
C VAL A 209 -26.83 27.72 -26.60
N SER A 210 -27.26 27.67 -25.34
CA SER A 210 -26.39 27.78 -24.16
C SER A 210 -27.16 27.47 -22.90
N SER A 211 -26.56 26.72 -21.99
CA SER A 211 -27.05 26.53 -20.63
C SER A 211 -26.43 27.57 -19.70
N THR A 212 -27.20 28.10 -18.75
CA THR A 212 -26.74 29.15 -17.82
C THR A 212 -26.78 28.64 -16.39
N LEU A 213 -25.66 28.76 -15.67
CA LEU A 213 -25.63 28.52 -14.23
C LEU A 213 -26.15 29.76 -13.51
N MET A 214 -27.30 29.61 -12.86
CA MET A 214 -28.03 30.66 -12.20
C MET A 214 -27.88 30.56 -10.69
N ALA A 215 -28.05 31.70 -10.02
CA ALA A 215 -28.02 31.76 -8.58
C ALA A 215 -28.91 32.88 -8.00
N ARG A 216 -29.27 32.71 -6.73
CA ARG A 216 -30.04 33.70 -5.97
C ARG A 216 -29.75 33.61 -4.48
N VAL A 217 -29.59 34.77 -3.84
CA VAL A 217 -29.37 34.83 -2.38
C VAL A 217 -30.71 34.75 -1.65
N VAL A 218 -30.75 33.96 -0.59
CA VAL A 218 -31.86 33.83 0.34
C VAL A 218 -31.37 34.19 1.73
N THR A 219 -32.07 35.08 2.40
CA THR A 219 -31.76 35.49 3.77
C THR A 219 -32.30 34.48 4.79
N SER A 220 -31.79 34.54 6.03
CA SER A 220 -32.20 33.63 7.10
C SER A 220 -33.68 33.77 7.53
N ASP A 221 -34.37 34.85 7.14
CA ASP A 221 -35.81 35.02 7.36
C ASP A 221 -36.64 34.70 6.09
N GLY A 222 -36.02 34.09 5.07
CA GLY A 222 -36.67 33.64 3.84
C GLY A 222 -36.95 34.74 2.82
N LYS A 223 -36.40 35.95 2.99
CA LYS A 223 -36.46 36.98 1.94
C LYS A 223 -35.44 36.70 0.85
N VAL A 224 -35.79 37.07 -0.37
CA VAL A 224 -34.97 36.90 -1.56
C VAL A 224 -34.59 38.30 -2.09
N PRO A 225 -33.53 38.91 -1.55
CA PRO A 225 -33.11 40.24 -1.98
C PRO A 225 -32.56 40.19 -3.41
N GLY A 226 -32.95 41.15 -4.24
CA GLY A 226 -32.48 41.26 -5.62
C GLY A 226 -33.06 40.23 -6.59
N GLU A 227 -32.56 40.28 -7.82
CA GLU A 227 -32.91 39.37 -8.91
C GLU A 227 -31.98 38.16 -8.95
N ALA A 228 -32.38 37.10 -9.65
CA ALA A 228 -31.49 36.00 -9.98
C ALA A 228 -30.33 36.50 -10.87
N PHE A 229 -29.15 35.91 -10.72
CA PHE A 229 -27.94 36.34 -11.40
C PHE A 229 -27.18 35.16 -12.00
N LYS A 230 -26.37 35.45 -13.03
CA LYS A 230 -25.59 34.45 -13.78
C LYS A 230 -24.23 34.23 -13.13
N LEU A 231 -23.89 32.98 -12.86
CA LEU A 231 -22.57 32.55 -12.40
C LEU A 231 -21.67 32.09 -13.55
N GLY A 232 -22.27 31.66 -14.66
CA GLY A 232 -21.56 31.11 -15.79
C GLY A 232 -22.50 30.79 -16.93
N GLN A 233 -21.94 30.63 -18.11
CA GLN A 233 -22.66 30.19 -19.31
C GLN A 233 -21.82 29.09 -19.96
N VAL A 234 -22.51 28.05 -20.44
CA VAL A 234 -21.97 26.89 -21.12
C VAL A 234 -22.53 26.87 -22.53
N ALA A 235 -21.67 26.77 -23.53
CA ALA A 235 -22.05 26.63 -24.93
C ALA A 235 -22.65 25.25 -25.21
N GLU A 236 -23.68 25.21 -26.07
CA GLU A 236 -24.33 23.99 -26.53
C GLU A 236 -24.05 23.80 -28.04
N PHE A 237 -23.64 22.60 -28.47
CA PHE A 237 -23.44 22.30 -29.89
C PHE A 237 -24.76 22.26 -30.64
N ALA A 238 -24.82 22.96 -31.77
CA ALA A 238 -25.94 22.87 -32.70
C ALA A 238 -26.01 21.46 -33.32
N GLY A 239 -26.96 20.61 -32.89
CA GLY A 239 -27.13 19.29 -33.52
C GLY A 239 -27.83 18.17 -32.75
N GLY A 240 -28.50 18.45 -31.61
CA GLY A 240 -29.23 17.41 -30.85
C GLY A 240 -28.36 16.61 -29.87
N TYR A 241 -27.29 17.21 -29.37
CA TYR A 241 -26.54 16.71 -28.21
C TYR A 241 -27.30 17.06 -26.93
N GLU A 242 -27.20 16.23 -25.89
CA GLU A 242 -27.69 16.56 -24.56
C GLU A 242 -26.55 17.27 -23.80
N THR A 243 -26.75 18.55 -23.49
CA THR A 243 -25.78 19.32 -22.71
C THR A 243 -25.98 19.06 -21.23
N LYS A 244 -24.92 18.64 -20.56
CA LYS A 244 -24.87 18.42 -19.12
C LYS A 244 -23.95 19.46 -18.50
N VAL A 245 -24.48 20.28 -17.60
CA VAL A 245 -23.68 21.15 -16.74
C VAL A 245 -23.46 20.45 -15.41
N ILE A 246 -22.20 20.35 -14.98
CA ILE A 246 -21.80 19.84 -13.67
C ILE A 246 -21.11 20.98 -12.95
N TYR A 247 -21.46 21.20 -11.68
CA TYR A 247 -20.89 22.30 -10.93
C TYR A 247 -20.84 22.01 -9.43
N SER A 248 -19.96 22.73 -8.77
CA SER A 248 -19.79 22.73 -7.32
C SER A 248 -19.74 24.15 -6.79
N VAL A 249 -20.22 24.33 -5.56
CA VAL A 249 -20.29 25.62 -4.87
C VAL A 249 -19.81 25.43 -3.45
N THR A 250 -18.97 26.35 -2.98
CA THR A 250 -18.49 26.36 -1.60
C THR A 250 -18.49 27.77 -1.05
N ALA A 251 -18.90 27.94 0.21
CA ALA A 251 -18.88 29.24 0.87
C ALA A 251 -17.46 29.61 1.30
N ASP A 252 -17.10 30.88 1.20
CA ASP A 252 -15.88 31.40 1.80
C ASP A 252 -16.10 31.76 3.28
N GLN A 253 -15.06 32.24 3.96
CA GLN A 253 -15.13 32.59 5.38
C GLN A 253 -15.66 34.01 5.67
N LYS A 254 -15.98 34.80 4.63
CA LYS A 254 -16.31 36.23 4.69
C LYS A 254 -17.62 36.58 3.95
N GLY A 255 -18.55 35.64 3.84
CA GLY A 255 -19.88 35.82 3.21
C GLY A 255 -19.89 35.79 1.68
N GLY A 256 -18.76 35.50 1.03
CA GLY A 256 -18.69 35.17 -0.39
C GLY A 256 -18.71 33.66 -0.63
N PHE A 257 -18.44 33.27 -1.87
CA PHE A 257 -18.45 31.87 -2.30
C PHE A 257 -17.61 31.66 -3.56
N ALA A 258 -17.16 30.42 -3.77
CA ALA A 258 -16.49 29.98 -4.99
C ALA A 258 -17.39 29.00 -5.74
N VAL A 259 -17.32 29.06 -7.07
CA VAL A 259 -18.05 28.19 -7.98
C VAL A 259 -17.07 27.64 -9.00
N ALA A 260 -17.17 26.34 -9.26
CA ALA A 260 -16.48 25.68 -10.34
C ALA A 260 -17.50 24.88 -11.15
N TYR A 261 -17.50 25.04 -12.47
CA TYR A 261 -18.45 24.38 -13.36
C TYR A 261 -17.78 23.92 -14.64
N GLU A 262 -18.37 22.88 -15.23
CA GLU A 262 -18.05 22.38 -16.56
C GLU A 262 -19.32 22.14 -17.37
N GLY A 263 -19.15 22.23 -18.69
CA GLY A 263 -20.14 21.92 -19.70
C GLY A 263 -19.71 20.74 -20.55
N ARG A 264 -20.61 19.79 -20.78
CA ARG A 264 -20.36 18.62 -21.63
C ARG A 264 -21.50 18.39 -22.58
N ASP A 265 -21.16 18.07 -23.81
CA ASP A 265 -22.13 17.66 -24.81
C ASP A 265 -22.02 16.17 -25.09
N ILE A 266 -23.11 15.45 -24.82
CA ILE A 266 -23.18 14.00 -24.96
C ILE A 266 -23.90 13.67 -26.27
N LYS A 267 -23.19 13.00 -27.18
CA LYS A 267 -23.78 12.43 -28.40
C LYS A 267 -24.14 10.97 -28.17
N LYS A 268 -25.37 10.57 -28.47
CA LYS A 268 -25.68 9.16 -28.69
C LYS A 268 -25.54 8.85 -30.18
N ALA A 269 -24.49 8.11 -30.57
CA ALA A 269 -24.38 7.62 -31.93
C ALA A 269 -25.40 6.50 -32.20
N ALA A 270 -25.80 6.32 -33.46
CA ALA A 270 -26.82 5.33 -33.86
C ALA A 270 -26.42 3.87 -33.55
N ASN A 271 -25.13 3.61 -33.32
CA ASN A 271 -24.57 2.33 -32.91
C ASN A 271 -24.51 2.15 -31.37
N GLY A 272 -25.04 3.09 -30.60
CA GLY A 272 -25.04 3.07 -29.13
C GLY A 272 -23.79 3.65 -28.47
N VAL A 273 -22.77 4.07 -29.23
CA VAL A 273 -21.56 4.69 -28.67
C VAL A 273 -21.86 6.12 -28.23
N GLN A 274 -21.56 6.43 -26.96
CA GLN A 274 -21.65 7.80 -26.44
C GLN A 274 -20.31 8.53 -26.61
N THR A 275 -20.32 9.72 -27.19
CA THR A 275 -19.15 10.61 -27.18
C THR A 275 -19.45 11.82 -26.30
N ASP A 276 -18.63 12.02 -25.27
CA ASP A 276 -18.68 13.13 -24.34
C ASP A 276 -17.59 14.15 -24.73
N VAL A 277 -18.00 15.40 -25.01
CA VAL A 277 -17.08 16.48 -25.42
C VAL A 277 -17.19 17.60 -24.41
N LEU A 278 -16.06 17.95 -23.78
CA LEU A 278 -15.95 19.13 -22.93
C LEU A 278 -16.14 20.40 -23.78
N THR A 279 -17.11 21.24 -23.43
CA THR A 279 -17.39 22.51 -24.11
C THR A 279 -16.81 23.69 -23.36
N ASP A 280 -17.00 23.73 -22.05
CA ASP A 280 -16.58 24.82 -21.18
C ASP A 280 -16.11 24.29 -19.83
N ILE A 281 -15.15 25.00 -19.23
CA ILE A 281 -14.63 24.72 -17.90
C ILE A 281 -14.22 26.06 -17.27
N ALA A 282 -14.71 26.36 -16.06
CA ALA A 282 -14.38 27.62 -15.40
C ALA A 282 -14.59 27.54 -13.88
N ALA A 283 -13.76 28.28 -13.15
CA ALA A 283 -13.94 28.50 -11.73
C ALA A 283 -13.71 29.95 -11.34
N SER A 284 -14.47 30.43 -10.35
CA SER A 284 -14.49 31.84 -9.97
C SER A 284 -14.96 32.06 -8.55
N THR A 285 -14.49 33.14 -7.93
CA THR A 285 -14.95 33.62 -6.63
C THR A 285 -15.93 34.78 -6.79
N TYR A 286 -16.89 34.86 -5.88
CA TYR A 286 -17.97 35.83 -5.89
C TYR A 286 -18.17 36.44 -4.50
N LYS A 287 -18.56 37.71 -4.46
CA LYS A 287 -18.96 38.41 -3.24
C LYS A 287 -20.44 38.76 -3.30
N ALA A 288 -21.16 38.46 -2.22
CA ALA A 288 -22.57 38.78 -2.09
C ALA A 288 -22.79 40.03 -1.23
N GLY A 289 -23.29 41.11 -1.83
CA GLY A 289 -23.75 42.30 -1.13
C GLY A 289 -25.00 42.04 -0.29
N HIS A 290 -25.26 42.88 0.71
CA HIS A 290 -26.43 42.72 1.60
C HIS A 290 -27.79 42.85 0.89
N ASP A 291 -27.83 43.59 -0.22
CA ASP A 291 -29.00 43.82 -1.07
C ASP A 291 -29.25 42.69 -2.08
N GLY A 292 -28.47 41.61 -2.02
CA GLY A 292 -28.53 40.50 -2.97
C GLY A 292 -27.76 40.76 -4.28
N SER A 293 -27.11 41.91 -4.42
CA SER A 293 -26.17 42.15 -5.52
C SER A 293 -24.94 41.26 -5.40
N ILE A 294 -24.37 40.86 -6.54
CA ILE A 294 -23.22 39.96 -6.59
C ILE A 294 -22.18 40.51 -7.53
N THR A 295 -20.93 40.49 -7.08
CA THR A 295 -19.78 40.86 -7.90
C THR A 295 -18.83 39.69 -7.99
N LYS A 296 -18.50 39.26 -9.21
CA LYS A 296 -17.39 38.34 -9.46
C LYS A 296 -16.09 39.00 -9.03
N ALA A 297 -15.34 38.35 -8.14
CA ALA A 297 -14.10 38.88 -7.59
C ALA A 297 -12.91 38.49 -8.47
N VAL A 298 -12.68 37.20 -8.69
CA VAL A 298 -11.55 36.67 -9.46
C VAL A 298 -11.98 35.42 -10.25
N THR A 299 -11.51 35.30 -11.50
CA THR A 299 -11.51 34.01 -12.22
C THR A 299 -10.28 33.23 -11.78
N LEU A 300 -10.45 31.99 -11.32
CA LEU A 300 -9.32 31.16 -10.94
C LEU A 300 -8.51 30.81 -12.19
N ALA A 301 -7.19 31.02 -12.13
CA ALA A 301 -6.31 30.77 -13.26
C ALA A 301 -6.13 29.26 -13.47
N GLN A 302 -6.70 28.73 -14.55
CA GLN A 302 -6.70 27.31 -14.86
C GLN A 302 -5.55 26.98 -15.82
N THR A 303 -4.67 26.05 -15.44
CA THR A 303 -3.64 25.48 -16.33
C THR A 303 -3.85 23.98 -16.39
N TYR A 304 -4.86 23.55 -17.14
CA TYR A 304 -5.09 22.13 -17.37
C TYR A 304 -4.18 21.64 -18.47
N THR A 305 -3.35 20.64 -18.16
CA THR A 305 -2.49 19.96 -19.15
C THR A 305 -3.15 18.70 -19.71
N PHE A 306 -4.43 18.46 -19.39
CA PHE A 306 -5.18 17.26 -19.77
C PHE A 306 -6.02 17.53 -21.02
N ASP A 307 -6.14 16.52 -21.89
CA ASP A 307 -6.92 16.63 -23.13
C ASP A 307 -8.44 16.63 -22.85
N ASN A 308 -8.87 15.99 -21.75
CA ASN A 308 -10.27 15.89 -21.31
C ASN A 308 -10.40 16.15 -19.81
N ALA A 309 -10.08 17.37 -19.38
CA ALA A 309 -10.24 17.79 -17.98
C ALA A 309 -11.72 17.70 -17.54
N TYR A 310 -11.94 17.33 -16.27
CA TYR A 310 -13.25 17.19 -15.64
C TYR A 310 -13.23 17.87 -14.27
N ILE A 311 -14.05 18.89 -14.05
CA ILE A 311 -14.15 19.49 -12.71
C ILE A 311 -14.97 18.60 -11.80
N VAL A 312 -14.36 18.22 -10.69
CA VAL A 312 -15.02 17.46 -9.64
C VAL A 312 -15.61 18.39 -8.59
N SER A 313 -14.78 19.27 -8.02
CA SER A 313 -15.23 20.19 -6.96
C SER A 313 -14.31 21.39 -6.76
N VAL A 314 -14.84 22.47 -6.18
CA VAL A 314 -14.06 23.50 -5.49
C VAL A 314 -14.46 23.54 -4.02
N THR A 315 -13.47 23.52 -3.13
CA THR A 315 -13.69 23.43 -1.68
C THR A 315 -12.90 24.50 -0.94
N THR A 316 -13.57 25.26 -0.07
CA THR A 316 -12.91 26.18 0.87
C THR A 316 -12.35 25.41 2.06
N LEU A 317 -11.04 25.51 2.29
CA LEU A 317 -10.35 24.92 3.42
C LEU A 317 -10.52 25.76 4.70
N SER A 318 -10.29 25.16 5.86
CA SER A 318 -10.42 25.84 7.16
C SER A 318 -9.44 27.00 7.38
N ASN A 319 -8.33 27.05 6.63
CA ASN A 319 -7.40 28.17 6.61
C ASN A 319 -7.82 29.30 5.63
N GLY A 320 -8.94 29.12 4.91
CA GLY A 320 -9.49 30.09 3.96
C GLY A 320 -9.01 29.94 2.53
N GLN A 321 -8.06 29.04 2.24
CA GLN A 321 -7.64 28.72 0.86
C GLN A 321 -8.74 27.97 0.12
N LEU A 322 -8.65 27.94 -1.21
CA LEU A 322 -9.55 27.21 -2.09
C LEU A 322 -8.78 26.07 -2.76
N LEU A 323 -9.35 24.88 -2.76
CA LEU A 323 -8.83 23.71 -3.47
C LEU A 323 -9.80 23.32 -4.58
N GLU A 324 -9.36 23.41 -5.83
CA GLU A 324 -10.10 22.93 -7.00
C GLU A 324 -9.58 21.54 -7.38
N LEU A 325 -10.48 20.57 -7.49
CA LEU A 325 -10.18 19.21 -7.90
C LEU A 325 -10.66 18.95 -9.31
N VAL A 326 -9.74 18.49 -10.13
CA VAL A 326 -9.95 18.21 -11.54
C VAL A 326 -9.45 16.80 -11.85
N LEU A 327 -10.27 16.00 -12.52
CA LEU A 327 -9.83 14.77 -13.15
C LEU A 327 -9.35 15.07 -14.56
N GLY A 328 -8.40 14.30 -15.08
CA GLY A 328 -8.03 14.39 -16.47
C GLY A 328 -7.50 13.07 -16.98
N SER A 329 -7.66 12.84 -18.27
CA SER A 329 -7.16 11.63 -18.93
C SER A 329 -6.06 11.97 -19.93
N SER A 330 -5.08 11.08 -20.04
CA SER A 330 -4.00 11.14 -21.04
C SER A 330 -3.83 9.78 -21.68
N ASP A 331 -3.70 9.75 -23.01
CA ASP A 331 -3.44 8.50 -23.73
C ASP A 331 -2.02 8.00 -23.45
N LEU A 332 -1.91 6.71 -23.14
CA LEU A 332 -0.64 5.98 -23.03
C LEU A 332 -0.42 5.13 -24.29
N ALA A 333 0.78 4.55 -24.42
CA ALA A 333 1.05 3.55 -25.45
C ALA A 333 0.11 2.33 -25.32
N ASP A 334 -0.07 1.59 -26.43
CA ASP A 334 -0.85 0.34 -26.49
C ASP A 334 -2.34 0.46 -26.15
N GLY A 335 -2.94 1.64 -26.33
CA GLY A 335 -4.38 1.87 -26.15
C GLY A 335 -4.84 1.95 -24.70
N LYS A 336 -3.93 2.23 -23.77
CA LYS A 336 -4.22 2.50 -22.35
C LYS A 336 -4.49 3.99 -22.13
N ILE A 337 -5.27 4.33 -21.10
CA ILE A 337 -5.55 5.72 -20.71
C ILE A 337 -5.14 5.92 -19.25
N LEU A 338 -4.33 6.93 -18.96
CA LEU A 338 -4.00 7.36 -17.60
C LEU A 338 -5.03 8.38 -17.14
N THR A 339 -5.83 8.07 -16.13
CA THR A 339 -6.75 9.03 -15.50
C THR A 339 -6.16 9.53 -14.20
N THR A 340 -6.00 10.85 -14.05
CA THR A 340 -5.35 11.50 -12.91
C THR A 340 -6.30 12.45 -12.19
N ALA A 341 -6.32 12.41 -10.86
CA ALA A 341 -6.96 13.40 -10.01
C ALA A 341 -5.96 14.45 -9.54
N ARG A 342 -6.23 15.72 -9.84
CA ARG A 342 -5.35 16.85 -9.58
C ARG A 342 -6.03 17.94 -8.76
N GLY A 343 -5.39 18.35 -7.67
CA GLY A 343 -5.76 19.50 -6.85
C GLY A 343 -4.97 20.75 -7.25
N LEU A 344 -5.67 21.88 -7.42
CA LEU A 344 -5.08 23.20 -7.65
C LEU A 344 -5.41 24.08 -6.44
N LEU A 345 -4.39 24.63 -5.78
CA LEU A 345 -4.58 25.44 -4.59
C LEU A 345 -4.50 26.93 -4.89
N TYR A 346 -5.48 27.67 -4.37
CA TYR A 346 -5.59 29.11 -4.50
C TYR A 346 -5.68 29.76 -3.12
N ASN A 347 -5.19 30.99 -3.03
CA ASN A 347 -5.39 31.83 -1.85
C ASN A 347 -6.88 32.18 -1.69
N ALA A 348 -7.24 32.68 -0.50
CA ALA A 348 -8.61 33.10 -0.19
C ALA A 348 -9.18 34.18 -1.14
N ASP A 349 -8.31 34.94 -1.81
CA ASP A 349 -8.70 35.94 -2.80
C ASP A 349 -8.85 35.39 -4.22
N GLY A 350 -8.59 34.10 -4.43
CA GLY A 350 -8.62 33.42 -5.73
C GLY A 350 -7.34 33.50 -6.54
N SER A 351 -6.29 34.16 -6.04
CA SER A 351 -4.97 34.13 -6.68
C SER A 351 -4.34 32.73 -6.58
N SER A 352 -3.70 32.26 -7.65
CA SER A 352 -3.03 30.95 -7.65
C SER A 352 -1.86 30.95 -6.68
N THR A 353 -1.70 29.87 -5.92
CA THR A 353 -0.51 29.62 -5.10
C THR A 353 0.65 29.04 -5.94
N GLY A 354 0.35 28.55 -7.15
CA GLY A 354 1.26 27.72 -7.95
C GLY A 354 1.39 26.27 -7.46
N GLN A 355 0.78 25.90 -6.32
CA GLN A 355 0.81 24.54 -5.81
C GLN A 355 -0.22 23.66 -6.52
N VAL A 356 0.26 22.52 -7.02
CA VAL A 356 -0.50 21.49 -7.71
C VAL A 356 -0.26 20.15 -7.00
N PHE A 357 -1.31 19.36 -6.83
CA PHE A 357 -1.30 18.10 -6.11
C PHE A 357 -1.83 17.00 -7.02
N ASP A 358 -1.04 16.00 -7.37
CA ASP A 358 -1.52 14.81 -8.07
C ASP A 358 -1.79 13.72 -7.02
N PHE A 359 -3.05 13.31 -6.88
CA PHE A 359 -3.47 12.41 -5.80
C PHE A 359 -3.41 10.94 -6.20
N TYR A 360 -3.97 10.63 -7.36
CA TYR A 360 -4.03 9.28 -7.90
C TYR A 360 -3.93 9.38 -9.42
N SER A 361 -3.12 8.52 -10.05
CA SER A 361 -3.12 8.37 -11.50
C SER A 361 -3.20 6.89 -11.88
N GLU A 362 -4.27 6.48 -12.56
CA GLU A 362 -4.52 5.08 -12.87
C GLU A 362 -4.49 4.81 -14.37
N ALA A 363 -3.64 3.88 -14.81
CA ALA A 363 -3.59 3.42 -16.18
C ALA A 363 -4.66 2.32 -16.39
N ILE A 364 -5.80 2.70 -16.95
CA ILE A 364 -6.92 1.80 -17.22
C ILE A 364 -6.83 1.23 -18.65
N GLY A 365 -7.20 -0.05 -18.80
CA GLY A 365 -7.72 -0.57 -20.07
C GLY A 365 -9.13 -0.01 -20.30
N SER A 366 -9.73 -0.17 -21.49
CA SER A 366 -11.02 0.45 -21.83
C SER A 366 -12.13 0.16 -20.79
N GLY A 367 -12.31 1.04 -19.82
CA GLY A 367 -13.22 0.88 -18.69
C GLY A 367 -13.17 2.11 -17.78
N HIS A 368 -14.28 2.85 -17.73
CA HIS A 368 -14.39 4.12 -17.00
C HIS A 368 -14.32 3.94 -15.47
N MET A 369 -13.79 4.95 -14.78
CA MET A 369 -14.05 5.17 -13.35
C MET A 369 -15.57 5.24 -13.09
N SER A 370 -16.09 4.49 -12.11
CA SER A 370 -17.53 4.45 -11.84
C SER A 370 -18.06 5.70 -11.14
N GLU A 371 -17.26 6.38 -10.31
CA GLU A 371 -17.61 7.61 -9.60
C GLU A 371 -16.37 8.52 -9.42
N PRO A 372 -16.51 9.86 -9.52
CA PRO A 372 -15.41 10.79 -9.27
C PRO A 372 -15.07 10.87 -7.77
N PRO A 373 -13.80 11.15 -7.40
CA PRO A 373 -13.41 11.24 -6.00
C PRO A 373 -14.06 12.44 -5.31
N GLN A 374 -14.24 12.40 -3.99
CA GLN A 374 -14.87 13.47 -3.21
C GLN A 374 -13.86 14.13 -2.27
N ILE A 375 -13.91 15.47 -2.13
CA ILE A 375 -13.07 16.23 -1.20
C ILE A 375 -13.87 16.73 -0.01
N VAL A 376 -13.25 16.67 1.17
CA VAL A 376 -13.78 17.27 2.39
C VAL A 376 -12.74 18.15 3.06
N ALA A 377 -13.07 19.43 3.27
CA ALA A 377 -12.27 20.30 4.11
C ALA A 377 -12.29 19.85 5.57
N LEU A 378 -11.10 19.74 6.16
CA LEU A 378 -10.88 19.43 7.58
C LEU A 378 -10.30 20.66 8.29
N GLN A 379 -9.90 20.52 9.56
CA GLN A 379 -9.31 21.61 10.35
C GLN A 379 -7.84 21.89 9.99
N ASN A 380 -7.32 23.04 10.41
CA ASN A 380 -5.90 23.42 10.27
C ASN A 380 -5.35 23.35 8.84
N GLY A 381 -6.18 23.60 7.83
CA GLY A 381 -5.77 23.51 6.42
C GLY A 381 -5.51 22.08 5.93
N THR A 382 -6.10 21.06 6.54
CA THR A 382 -6.11 19.70 5.97
C THR A 382 -7.39 19.44 5.17
N PHE A 383 -7.37 18.41 4.32
CA PHE A 383 -8.54 17.91 3.62
C PHE A 383 -8.44 16.40 3.42
N GLY A 384 -9.58 15.72 3.38
CA GLY A 384 -9.68 14.31 3.00
C GLY A 384 -10.09 14.17 1.55
N LEU A 385 -9.61 13.13 0.89
CA LEU A 385 -10.04 12.70 -0.44
C LEU A 385 -10.56 11.26 -0.34
N LEU A 386 -11.78 11.03 -0.80
CA LEU A 386 -12.36 9.70 -0.92
C LEU A 386 -12.45 9.29 -2.38
N LYS A 387 -11.97 8.10 -2.71
CA LYS A 387 -12.29 7.36 -3.93
C LYS A 387 -13.11 6.15 -3.53
N ALA A 388 -14.36 6.06 -3.98
CA ALA A 388 -15.20 4.88 -3.82
C ALA A 388 -15.58 4.37 -5.21
N GLY A 389 -15.17 3.15 -5.57
CA GLY A 389 -15.47 2.63 -6.90
C GLY A 389 -15.16 1.16 -7.09
N ARG A 390 -15.74 0.56 -8.14
CA ARG A 390 -15.28 -0.73 -8.67
C ARG A 390 -14.12 -0.47 -9.62
N GLU A 391 -12.95 -0.99 -9.29
CA GLU A 391 -11.82 -0.97 -10.21
C GLU A 391 -11.97 -2.13 -11.21
N THR A 392 -11.80 -1.83 -12.51
CA THR A 392 -11.67 -2.84 -13.56
C THR A 392 -10.36 -2.62 -14.30
N GLY A 393 -9.38 -3.50 -14.09
CA GLY A 393 -8.04 -3.43 -14.69
C GLY A 393 -7.31 -4.78 -14.69
N LEU A 394 -6.12 -4.82 -15.29
CA LEU A 394 -5.34 -6.06 -15.54
C LEU A 394 -4.95 -6.82 -14.26
N GLU A 395 -5.04 -6.20 -13.07
CA GLU A 395 -4.65 -6.81 -11.80
C GLU A 395 -5.73 -6.76 -10.69
N ARG A 396 -6.92 -6.19 -10.93
CA ARG A 396 -7.90 -5.96 -9.84
C ARG A 396 -9.34 -6.21 -10.28
N THR A 397 -10.05 -7.03 -9.48
CA THR A 397 -11.50 -7.27 -9.56
C THR A 397 -12.12 -7.06 -8.17
N GLY A 398 -12.51 -5.83 -7.83
CA GLY A 398 -13.08 -5.52 -6.52
C GLY A 398 -13.72 -4.13 -6.41
N SER A 399 -14.52 -3.90 -5.37
CA SER A 399 -14.90 -2.57 -4.89
C SER A 399 -13.86 -2.13 -3.87
N ASP A 400 -13.16 -1.03 -4.14
CA ASP A 400 -12.20 -0.45 -3.20
C ASP A 400 -12.70 0.93 -2.74
N THR A 401 -12.44 1.26 -1.47
CA THR A 401 -12.77 2.55 -0.89
C THR A 401 -11.49 3.11 -0.29
N ASP A 402 -10.78 3.90 -1.08
CA ASP A 402 -9.54 4.56 -0.66
C ASP A 402 -9.91 5.92 -0.09
N PHE A 403 -9.62 6.14 1.19
CA PHE A 403 -9.66 7.47 1.79
C PHE A 403 -8.23 7.89 2.09
N GLN A 404 -7.87 9.17 1.90
CA GLN A 404 -6.56 9.69 2.29
C GLN A 404 -6.70 11.11 2.81
N ILE A 405 -5.98 11.43 3.89
CA ILE A 405 -5.94 12.76 4.47
C ILE A 405 -4.67 13.47 4.02
N TYR A 406 -4.83 14.65 3.45
CA TYR A 406 -3.76 15.51 2.98
C TYR A 406 -3.68 16.81 3.79
N SER A 407 -2.49 17.40 3.84
CA SER A 407 -2.29 18.75 4.39
C SER A 407 -1.66 19.69 3.36
N VAL A 408 -2.10 20.95 3.33
CA VAL A 408 -1.58 21.98 2.40
C VAL A 408 -0.52 22.91 3.02
N SER A 409 0.27 22.42 3.99
CA SER A 409 1.30 23.24 4.64
C SER A 409 2.33 23.75 3.62
N THR A 410 2.74 25.01 3.75
CA THR A 410 3.71 25.67 2.86
C THR A 410 5.18 25.32 3.17
N ASP A 411 5.42 24.63 4.29
CA ASP A 411 6.77 24.47 4.86
C ASP A 411 7.35 23.06 4.67
N ASP A 412 6.63 22.12 4.03
CA ASP A 412 7.02 20.69 3.93
C ASP A 412 6.53 20.05 2.60
N PRO A 413 7.14 18.94 2.11
CA PRO A 413 6.60 18.12 1.03
C PRO A 413 5.13 17.71 1.23
N PHE A 414 4.55 17.09 0.20
CA PHE A 414 3.21 16.51 0.31
C PHE A 414 3.16 15.60 1.53
N GLN A 415 2.18 15.80 2.41
CA GLN A 415 1.98 14.88 3.52
C GLN A 415 0.66 14.14 3.31
N VAL A 416 0.75 12.84 3.06
CA VAL A 416 -0.33 11.89 3.25
C VAL A 416 -0.29 11.50 4.73
N LYS A 417 -1.19 12.05 5.54
CA LYS A 417 -1.22 11.84 7.00
C LYS A 417 -1.94 10.56 7.44
N GLY A 418 -2.19 9.65 6.50
CA GLY A 418 -2.96 8.42 6.70
C GLY A 418 -4.43 8.55 6.28
N ALA A 419 -5.18 7.44 6.32
CA ALA A 419 -6.61 7.45 6.10
C ALA A 419 -7.37 7.32 7.42
N THR A 420 -7.09 6.25 8.15
CA THR A 420 -7.73 5.85 9.40
C THR A 420 -6.69 5.26 10.36
N SER A 421 -7.14 4.71 11.49
CA SER A 421 -6.29 3.89 12.36
C SER A 421 -6.58 2.39 12.17
N GLY A 422 -7.04 2.02 10.98
CA GLY A 422 -7.26 0.65 10.52
C GLY A 422 -6.48 0.40 9.24
N ALA A 423 -6.58 -0.79 8.67
CA ALA A 423 -5.84 -1.16 7.47
C ALA A 423 -6.18 -0.26 6.27
N ASP A 424 -5.19 0.47 5.78
CA ASP A 424 -5.32 1.48 4.74
C ASP A 424 -4.45 1.17 3.51
N LEU A 425 -4.83 1.72 2.36
CA LEU A 425 -4.03 1.74 1.14
C LEU A 425 -3.63 3.18 0.81
N LEU A 426 -2.35 3.49 1.03
CA LEU A 426 -1.79 4.83 0.93
C LEU A 426 -0.84 4.93 -0.27
N ARG A 427 -0.94 6.04 -0.99
CA ARG A 427 -0.28 6.23 -2.29
C ARG A 427 0.26 7.65 -2.40
N GLY A 428 1.55 7.75 -2.73
CA GLY A 428 2.22 8.97 -3.15
C GLY A 428 1.93 9.31 -4.62
N ALA A 429 2.63 10.30 -5.13
CA ALA A 429 2.44 10.85 -6.46
C ALA A 429 3.09 9.96 -7.54
N MET A 430 2.27 9.27 -8.31
CA MET A 430 2.70 8.33 -9.36
C MET A 430 3.37 8.97 -10.59
N ALA A 431 3.06 10.24 -10.89
CA ALA A 431 3.43 10.90 -12.15
C ALA A 431 4.40 12.08 -11.99
N SER A 432 4.85 12.36 -10.76
CA SER A 432 5.78 13.45 -10.47
C SER A 432 6.87 12.96 -9.54
N ALA A 433 8.15 13.27 -9.84
CA ALA A 433 9.31 12.97 -8.98
C ALA A 433 9.35 13.83 -7.71
N ARG A 434 8.19 14.00 -7.06
CA ARG A 434 8.02 14.77 -5.85
C ARG A 434 8.34 13.86 -4.68
N ASN A 435 9.03 14.40 -3.68
CA ASN A 435 9.25 13.71 -2.43
C ASN A 435 7.97 13.82 -1.59
N ASP A 436 7.41 12.68 -1.19
CA ASP A 436 6.20 12.58 -0.40
C ASP A 436 6.50 12.05 1.00
N ARG A 437 5.71 12.46 1.98
CA ARG A 437 5.69 11.85 3.31
C ARG A 437 4.36 11.14 3.50
N ILE A 438 4.39 9.85 3.82
CA ILE A 438 3.21 9.00 4.00
C ILE A 438 3.23 8.41 5.41
N ASP A 439 2.17 8.63 6.18
CA ASP A 439 2.01 8.17 7.57
C ASP A 439 0.79 7.24 7.67
N GLY A 440 0.99 5.95 7.89
CA GLY A 440 -0.03 4.91 8.01
C GLY A 440 -0.83 4.97 9.32
N LEU A 441 -0.28 5.62 10.35
CA LEU A 441 -0.82 5.67 11.72
C LEU A 441 -0.87 4.30 12.40
N GLY A 442 -1.87 3.49 12.11
CA GLY A 442 -1.96 2.14 12.63
C GLY A 442 -3.07 1.40 11.94
N GLY A 443 -3.06 0.08 12.02
CA GLY A 443 -3.67 -0.74 10.97
C GLY A 443 -2.61 -1.63 10.36
N ASN A 444 -3.01 -2.48 9.42
CA ASN A 444 -2.06 -3.22 8.60
C ASN A 444 -2.07 -2.57 7.23
N ASP A 445 -1.18 -1.63 7.02
CA ASP A 445 -1.27 -0.66 5.94
C ASP A 445 -0.41 -1.05 4.75
N LYS A 446 -0.74 -0.52 3.57
CA LYS A 446 0.09 -0.64 2.37
C LYS A 446 0.43 0.75 1.88
N LEU A 447 1.71 1.10 1.92
CA LEU A 447 2.23 2.42 1.57
C LEU A 447 3.07 2.31 0.29
N PHE A 448 2.72 3.09 -0.72
CA PHE A 448 3.45 3.16 -1.99
C PHE A 448 3.94 4.59 -2.27
N GLY A 449 5.26 4.82 -2.34
CA GLY A 449 5.86 6.14 -2.63
C GLY A 449 5.79 6.53 -4.11
N TYR A 450 6.02 5.55 -5.00
CA TYR A 450 6.07 5.67 -6.45
C TYR A 450 7.31 6.33 -7.05
N THR A 451 7.34 7.66 -7.15
CA THR A 451 8.47 8.37 -7.77
C THR A 451 8.86 9.53 -6.90
N GLY A 452 10.11 9.62 -6.48
CA GLY A 452 10.51 10.70 -5.58
C GLY A 452 11.69 10.30 -4.73
N SER A 453 11.79 10.87 -3.55
CA SER A 453 12.66 10.38 -2.47
C SER A 453 11.82 10.56 -1.22
N ASP A 454 11.06 9.52 -0.93
CA ASP A 454 9.87 9.56 -0.10
C ASP A 454 10.18 9.15 1.34
N HIS A 455 9.30 9.53 2.25
CA HIS A 455 9.36 9.14 3.66
C HIS A 455 8.08 8.42 4.06
N LEU A 456 8.13 7.09 4.11
CA LEU A 456 7.04 6.21 4.46
C LEU A 456 7.15 5.82 5.93
N ILE A 457 6.05 5.90 6.66
CA ILE A 457 5.94 5.58 8.09
C ILE A 457 4.72 4.68 8.25
N GLY A 458 4.89 3.39 8.53
CA GLY A 458 3.79 2.42 8.70
C GLY A 458 2.97 2.74 9.95
N GLY A 459 3.63 2.77 11.10
CA GLY A 459 3.02 3.12 12.37
C GLY A 459 2.81 1.91 13.26
N ALA A 460 1.59 1.45 13.46
CA ALA A 460 1.28 0.33 14.35
C ALA A 460 0.42 -0.73 13.67
N GLY A 461 0.96 -1.93 13.50
CA GLY A 461 0.37 -3.11 12.89
C GLY A 461 1.37 -3.69 11.90
N ASN A 462 0.93 -4.59 11.03
CA ASN A 462 1.83 -5.26 10.10
C ASN A 462 1.74 -4.59 8.73
N ASP A 463 2.65 -3.67 8.47
CA ASP A 463 2.61 -2.76 7.33
C ASP A 463 3.45 -3.28 6.16
N THR A 464 3.11 -2.86 4.93
CA THR A 464 3.92 -3.08 3.73
C THR A 464 4.32 -1.73 3.16
N LEU A 465 5.62 -1.45 3.12
CA LEU A 465 6.19 -0.18 2.67
C LEU A 465 7.00 -0.42 1.39
N ASP A 466 6.63 0.26 0.32
CA ASP A 466 7.29 0.20 -0.98
C ASP A 466 7.51 1.64 -1.50
N GLY A 467 8.75 2.12 -1.41
CA GLY A 467 9.13 3.44 -1.95
C GLY A 467 9.00 3.51 -3.47
N CYS A 468 9.08 2.36 -4.15
CA CYS A 468 9.27 2.25 -5.59
C CYS A 468 10.51 3.05 -6.02
N LYS A 469 10.40 3.87 -7.08
CA LYS A 469 11.56 4.57 -7.60
C LYS A 469 11.91 5.75 -6.70
N GLY A 470 13.10 5.70 -6.12
CA GLY A 470 13.56 6.83 -5.35
C GLY A 470 14.80 6.53 -4.55
N ILE A 471 15.12 7.46 -3.66
CA ILE A 471 15.98 7.18 -2.51
C ILE A 471 15.08 7.35 -1.31
N ASP A 472 14.49 6.25 -0.86
CA ASP A 472 13.36 6.30 0.04
C ASP A 472 13.74 5.98 1.47
N ARG A 473 13.02 6.58 2.41
CA ARG A 473 13.15 6.34 3.85
C ARG A 473 11.90 5.64 4.33
N MET A 474 12.02 4.43 4.83
CA MET A 474 10.88 3.62 5.28
C MET A 474 11.01 3.25 6.76
N GLU A 475 10.03 3.64 7.57
CA GLU A 475 9.93 3.32 9.01
C GLU A 475 8.72 2.42 9.21
N GLY A 476 8.88 1.17 9.64
CA GLY A 476 7.76 0.23 9.81
C GLY A 476 6.96 0.56 11.05
N GLY A 477 7.61 0.51 12.23
CA GLY A 477 7.02 1.04 13.46
C GLY A 477 6.83 0.00 14.56
N VAL A 478 5.61 -0.51 14.78
CA VAL A 478 5.32 -1.59 15.74
C VAL A 478 4.47 -2.63 15.04
N GLY A 479 4.91 -3.88 15.05
CA GLY A 479 4.30 -4.98 14.32
C GLY A 479 5.31 -5.60 13.37
N ASN A 480 4.90 -6.60 12.61
CA ASN A 480 5.78 -7.31 11.68
C ASN A 480 5.63 -6.68 10.30
N ASP A 481 6.59 -5.84 9.94
CA ASP A 481 6.54 -5.01 8.75
C ASP A 481 7.30 -5.63 7.58
N THR A 482 6.89 -5.28 6.36
CA THR A 482 7.53 -5.69 5.11
C THR A 482 8.00 -4.48 4.32
N PHE A 483 9.30 -4.43 4.01
CA PHE A 483 9.93 -3.37 3.24
C PHE A 483 10.33 -3.88 1.86
N VAL A 484 10.00 -3.15 0.81
CA VAL A 484 10.43 -3.43 -0.56
C VAL A 484 11.56 -2.48 -0.92
N ILE A 485 12.74 -3.03 -1.23
CA ILE A 485 13.94 -2.29 -1.59
C ILE A 485 14.23 -2.51 -3.08
N ASP A 486 14.20 -1.44 -3.86
CA ASP A 486 14.54 -1.49 -5.29
C ASP A 486 15.69 -0.58 -5.68
N HIS A 487 16.11 0.29 -4.77
CA HIS A 487 17.21 1.21 -4.97
C HIS A 487 18.25 1.11 -3.83
N PHE A 488 19.54 1.17 -4.18
CA PHE A 488 20.64 1.03 -3.22
C PHE A 488 20.69 2.14 -2.17
N GLY A 489 20.01 3.25 -2.43
CA GLY A 489 19.90 4.40 -1.52
C GLY A 489 18.78 4.27 -0.49
N ASP A 490 17.90 3.28 -0.61
CA ASP A 490 16.76 3.14 0.29
C ASP A 490 17.22 2.76 1.70
N VAL A 491 16.55 3.33 2.70
CA VAL A 491 16.89 3.15 4.11
C VAL A 491 15.68 2.63 4.88
N VAL A 492 15.85 1.49 5.54
CA VAL A 492 14.90 0.92 6.49
C VAL A 492 15.24 1.39 7.90
N ILE A 493 14.25 1.82 8.67
CA ILE A 493 14.43 2.22 10.07
C ILE A 493 13.49 1.44 10.95
N GLU A 494 14.07 0.56 11.75
CA GLU A 494 13.34 -0.24 12.72
C GLU A 494 13.76 0.00 14.18
N LYS A 495 12.80 -0.24 15.08
CA LYS A 495 12.99 -0.05 16.53
C LYS A 495 13.17 -1.40 17.21
N ARG A 496 14.01 -1.40 18.25
CA ARG A 496 14.25 -2.60 19.06
C ARG A 496 12.95 -3.17 19.63
N GLY A 497 12.64 -4.41 19.27
CA GLY A 497 11.48 -5.14 19.79
C GLY A 497 10.14 -4.64 19.23
N ALA A 498 10.15 -4.00 18.06
CA ALA A 498 8.97 -3.58 17.33
C ALA A 498 8.22 -4.74 16.67
N GLY A 499 8.92 -5.80 16.26
CA GLY A 499 8.31 -6.93 15.57
C GLY A 499 9.33 -7.95 15.09
N THR A 500 8.95 -8.69 14.06
CA THR A 500 9.83 -9.54 13.25
C THR A 500 9.65 -9.15 11.80
N ASP A 501 10.62 -8.43 11.27
CA ASP A 501 10.45 -7.66 10.04
C ASP A 501 11.12 -8.34 8.85
N LEU A 502 10.63 -8.02 7.65
CA LEU A 502 11.07 -8.60 6.39
C LEU A 502 11.48 -7.52 5.38
N VAL A 503 12.69 -7.64 4.85
CA VAL A 503 13.13 -6.90 3.67
C VAL A 503 13.06 -7.80 2.44
N LEU A 504 12.38 -7.32 1.40
CA LEU A 504 12.37 -7.88 0.05
C LEU A 504 13.24 -6.98 -0.83
N SER A 505 14.44 -7.43 -1.21
CA SER A 505 15.39 -6.58 -1.97
C SER A 505 15.62 -7.08 -3.39
N SER A 506 15.45 -6.21 -4.37
CA SER A 506 15.80 -6.51 -5.77
C SER A 506 17.23 -6.12 -6.16
N VAL A 507 17.99 -5.54 -5.21
CA VAL A 507 19.38 -5.10 -5.32
C VAL A 507 20.22 -5.65 -4.15
N ASP A 508 21.54 -5.43 -4.18
CA ASP A 508 22.41 -5.69 -3.03
C ASP A 508 21.90 -4.96 -1.78
N HIS A 509 21.82 -5.64 -0.64
CA HIS A 509 21.30 -5.02 0.58
C HIS A 509 21.96 -5.52 1.87
N THR A 510 22.20 -4.58 2.78
CA THR A 510 22.62 -4.85 4.16
C THR A 510 21.48 -4.48 5.10
N LEU A 511 21.03 -5.45 5.90
CA LEU A 511 19.95 -5.23 6.86
C LEU A 511 20.32 -4.12 7.84
N SER A 512 19.41 -3.17 8.01
CA SER A 512 19.49 -2.19 9.09
C SER A 512 19.32 -2.89 10.44
N ALA A 513 19.79 -2.25 11.52
CA ALA A 513 19.61 -2.80 12.87
C ALA A 513 18.12 -3.03 13.19
N HIS A 514 17.85 -4.08 13.97
CA HIS A 514 16.49 -4.47 14.38
C HIS A 514 15.60 -5.09 13.29
N VAL A 515 16.16 -5.44 12.13
CA VAL A 515 15.45 -6.21 11.10
C VAL A 515 15.93 -7.66 11.12
N GLU A 516 15.02 -8.62 11.08
CA GLU A 516 15.34 -10.05 11.22
C GLU A 516 15.50 -10.80 9.90
N ASN A 517 14.73 -10.47 8.86
CA ASN A 517 14.67 -11.28 7.64
C ASN A 517 15.02 -10.48 6.38
N LEU A 518 15.82 -11.08 5.50
CA LEU A 518 16.11 -10.60 4.15
C LEU A 518 15.77 -11.67 3.12
N THR A 519 15.08 -11.30 2.05
CA THR A 519 14.88 -12.12 0.86
C THR A 519 15.25 -11.33 -0.39
N LEU A 520 16.17 -11.88 -1.19
CA LEU A 520 16.58 -11.31 -2.47
C LEU A 520 15.56 -11.70 -3.55
N THR A 521 14.94 -10.71 -4.18
CA THR A 521 13.89 -10.87 -5.20
C THR A 521 14.37 -10.51 -6.62
N GLY A 522 15.55 -9.89 -6.71
CA GLY A 522 16.20 -9.54 -7.97
C GLY A 522 16.55 -10.78 -8.80
N LYS A 523 16.85 -10.58 -10.08
CA LYS A 523 17.27 -11.68 -10.99
C LYS A 523 18.77 -11.77 -11.21
N GLY A 524 19.53 -10.79 -10.72
CA GLY A 524 20.99 -10.76 -10.87
C GLY A 524 21.70 -11.50 -9.75
N ASP A 525 23.02 -11.58 -9.89
CA ASP A 525 23.95 -12.05 -8.87
C ASP A 525 24.12 -10.93 -7.82
N ILE A 526 23.20 -10.90 -6.85
CA ILE A 526 23.14 -9.88 -5.78
C ILE A 526 23.44 -10.50 -4.42
N GLY A 527 23.94 -9.68 -3.50
CA GLY A 527 24.32 -10.06 -2.15
C GLY A 527 23.36 -9.56 -1.07
N GLY A 528 23.34 -10.30 0.03
CA GLY A 528 22.59 -9.97 1.24
C GLY A 528 23.49 -10.05 2.46
N VAL A 529 23.50 -9.01 3.28
CA VAL A 529 24.25 -8.97 4.55
C VAL A 529 23.27 -8.78 5.70
N GLY A 530 23.36 -9.64 6.72
CA GLY A 530 22.61 -9.52 7.97
C GLY A 530 23.12 -8.38 8.86
N ASN A 531 22.72 -8.41 10.13
CA ASN A 531 23.13 -7.44 11.14
C ASN A 531 23.71 -8.15 12.38
N ALA A 532 23.43 -7.68 13.60
CA ALA A 532 23.94 -8.27 14.84
C ALA A 532 22.93 -9.22 15.53
N LEU A 533 21.77 -9.46 14.91
CA LEU A 533 20.70 -10.32 15.39
C LEU A 533 20.81 -11.73 14.80
N ALA A 534 19.92 -12.62 15.21
CA ALA A 534 19.74 -13.89 14.53
C ALA A 534 18.92 -13.66 13.25
N ASN A 535 19.60 -13.54 12.11
CA ASN A 535 18.99 -13.21 10.83
C ASN A 535 18.65 -14.45 10.01
N THR A 536 17.57 -14.36 9.22
CA THR A 536 17.34 -15.28 8.09
C THR A 536 17.58 -14.54 6.79
N VAL A 537 18.62 -14.92 6.06
CA VAL A 537 18.98 -14.33 4.77
C VAL A 537 18.74 -15.36 3.67
N THR A 538 17.83 -15.05 2.75
CA THR A 538 17.47 -15.90 1.61
C THR A 538 17.88 -15.22 0.31
N GLY A 539 18.69 -15.92 -0.50
CA GLY A 539 19.11 -15.55 -1.85
C GLY A 539 18.01 -15.69 -2.90
N ASN A 540 18.43 -15.59 -4.16
CA ASN A 540 17.59 -15.73 -5.35
C ASN A 540 18.07 -16.93 -6.20
N ALA A 541 17.97 -16.89 -7.53
CA ALA A 541 18.43 -17.99 -8.39
C ALA A 541 19.75 -17.68 -9.11
N GLY A 542 20.37 -16.55 -8.80
CA GLY A 542 21.69 -16.14 -9.27
C GLY A 542 22.77 -16.49 -8.25
N ASN A 543 24.03 -16.18 -8.56
CA ASN A 543 25.14 -16.43 -7.65
C ASN A 543 25.14 -15.37 -6.54
N ASN A 544 24.75 -15.75 -5.32
CA ASN A 544 24.58 -14.83 -4.22
C ASN A 544 25.78 -14.81 -3.27
N ARG A 545 26.13 -13.61 -2.80
CA ARG A 545 27.00 -13.43 -1.64
C ARG A 545 26.12 -13.23 -0.41
N LEU A 546 26.02 -14.23 0.45
CA LEU A 546 25.20 -14.18 1.66
C LEU A 546 26.07 -14.14 2.91
N ASP A 547 25.96 -13.07 3.68
CA ASP A 547 26.70 -12.86 4.92
C ASP A 547 25.70 -12.74 6.08
N GLY A 548 25.83 -13.60 7.08
CA GLY A 548 24.95 -13.56 8.27
C GLY A 548 25.16 -12.33 9.13
N GLY A 549 26.33 -11.69 9.03
CA GLY A 549 26.77 -10.72 10.03
C GLY A 549 27.15 -11.42 11.32
N ALA A 550 26.80 -10.83 12.46
CA ALA A 550 27.00 -11.46 13.77
C ALA A 550 25.66 -11.97 14.27
N GLY A 551 25.64 -13.12 14.94
CA GLY A 551 24.36 -13.65 15.37
C GLY A 551 24.38 -15.16 15.43
N ILE A 552 23.20 -15.74 15.31
CA ILE A 552 23.03 -17.16 14.98
C ILE A 552 22.10 -17.15 13.79
N ASP A 553 22.67 -17.30 12.61
CA ASP A 553 22.02 -16.94 11.37
C ASP A 553 21.57 -18.15 10.57
N VAL A 554 20.63 -17.95 9.66
CA VAL A 554 20.18 -18.95 8.68
C VAL A 554 20.36 -18.37 7.29
N LEU A 555 21.28 -18.92 6.50
CA LEU A 555 21.59 -18.50 5.15
C LEU A 555 21.09 -19.54 4.14
N LYS A 556 20.39 -19.11 3.09
CA LYS A 556 19.82 -19.97 2.05
C LYS A 556 20.10 -19.38 0.68
N GLY A 557 20.93 -19.97 -0.17
CA GLY A 557 21.25 -19.40 -1.50
C GLY A 557 20.28 -19.84 -2.59
N LEU A 558 19.69 -21.03 -2.46
CA LEU A 558 18.71 -21.64 -3.36
C LEU A 558 19.31 -22.24 -4.63
N ALA A 559 19.69 -21.44 -5.62
CA ALA A 559 20.26 -21.92 -6.86
C ALA A 559 21.24 -20.90 -7.41
N GLY A 560 22.23 -21.38 -8.16
CA GLY A 560 23.41 -20.57 -8.45
C GLY A 560 24.58 -21.10 -7.63
N ASN A 561 25.76 -20.54 -7.88
CA ASN A 561 26.96 -20.81 -7.11
C ASN A 561 27.08 -19.75 -6.02
N ASP A 562 26.76 -20.12 -4.79
CA ASP A 562 26.59 -19.18 -3.69
C ASP A 562 27.80 -19.16 -2.74
N ASP A 563 28.14 -17.97 -2.27
CA ASP A 563 29.15 -17.75 -1.24
C ASP A 563 28.48 -17.39 0.10
N TYR A 564 28.68 -18.23 1.11
CA TYR A 564 28.17 -18.03 2.47
C TYR A 564 29.28 -17.53 3.39
N TYR A 565 29.02 -16.47 4.14
CA TYR A 565 29.92 -15.96 5.18
C TYR A 565 29.28 -16.21 6.54
N VAL A 566 29.90 -17.11 7.33
CA VAL A 566 29.42 -17.52 8.65
C VAL A 566 30.40 -17.05 9.73
N SER A 567 29.87 -16.51 10.81
CA SER A 567 30.64 -15.92 11.92
C SER A 567 30.42 -16.61 13.25
N ASN A 568 29.44 -17.52 13.30
CA ASN A 568 29.12 -18.30 14.47
C ASN A 568 28.99 -19.77 14.10
N LYS A 569 29.57 -20.64 14.93
CA LYS A 569 29.45 -22.10 14.79
C LYS A 569 28.03 -22.65 14.81
N ARG A 570 27.05 -21.83 15.20
CA ARG A 570 25.63 -22.16 15.22
C ARG A 570 24.88 -21.64 14.00
N ASP A 571 25.54 -20.89 13.11
CA ASP A 571 24.96 -20.49 11.85
C ASP A 571 24.56 -21.72 11.04
N GLN A 572 23.49 -21.60 10.28
CA GLN A 572 22.96 -22.66 9.45
C GLN A 572 23.01 -22.21 8.01
N VAL A 573 23.68 -22.99 7.18
CA VAL A 573 23.58 -22.86 5.72
C VAL A 573 22.59 -23.93 5.24
N ILE A 574 21.67 -23.54 4.37
CA ILE A 574 20.67 -24.45 3.80
C ILE A 574 20.83 -24.39 2.30
N GLU A 575 21.24 -25.51 1.73
CA GLU A 575 21.39 -25.66 0.29
C GLU A 575 20.65 -26.87 -0.28
N ALA A 576 20.16 -26.70 -1.51
CA ALA A 576 19.40 -27.73 -2.20
C ALA A 576 20.32 -28.51 -3.15
N LYS A 577 20.14 -29.83 -3.17
CA LYS A 577 21.00 -30.73 -3.95
C LYS A 577 21.05 -30.37 -5.45
N ASP A 578 22.26 -30.41 -6.01
CA ASP A 578 22.58 -30.23 -7.44
C ASP A 578 22.18 -28.84 -8.00
N ARG A 579 22.25 -27.79 -7.17
CA ARG A 579 21.84 -26.42 -7.54
C ARG A 579 22.95 -25.42 -7.82
N GLY A 580 24.20 -25.84 -7.70
CA GLY A 580 25.35 -24.97 -7.89
C GLY A 580 26.65 -25.64 -7.50
N THR A 581 27.67 -24.82 -7.37
CA THR A 581 28.93 -25.12 -6.70
C THR A 581 29.14 -24.05 -5.65
N ASP A 582 29.00 -24.45 -4.39
CA ASP A 582 28.76 -23.54 -3.28
C ASP A 582 29.93 -23.51 -2.30
N THR A 583 30.20 -22.33 -1.74
CA THR A 583 31.34 -22.09 -0.85
C THR A 583 30.90 -21.49 0.47
N VAL A 584 31.32 -22.11 1.58
CA VAL A 584 31.20 -21.54 2.92
C VAL A 584 32.53 -20.98 3.36
N TYR A 585 32.57 -19.69 3.68
CA TYR A 585 33.67 -18.98 4.33
C TYR A 585 33.37 -18.85 5.83
N ALA A 586 34.11 -19.59 6.65
CA ALA A 586 33.91 -19.64 8.10
C ALA A 586 34.94 -18.81 8.86
N SER A 587 34.47 -17.91 9.73
CA SER A 587 35.30 -17.12 10.66
C SER A 587 35.19 -17.59 12.13
N SER A 588 34.58 -18.75 12.34
CA SER A 588 34.55 -19.50 13.61
C SER A 588 34.37 -20.99 13.31
N ASP A 589 34.63 -21.88 14.27
CA ASP A 589 34.45 -23.33 14.09
C ASP A 589 33.15 -23.65 13.34
N PHE A 590 33.19 -24.54 12.35
CA PHE A 590 32.01 -24.82 11.54
C PHE A 590 31.93 -26.28 11.13
N THR A 591 30.71 -26.80 11.14
CA THR A 591 30.40 -28.18 10.74
C THR A 591 29.29 -28.15 9.73
N LEU A 592 29.54 -28.71 8.54
CA LEU A 592 28.50 -28.85 7.53
C LEU A 592 27.41 -29.81 7.99
N ALA A 593 26.15 -29.46 7.71
CA ALA A 593 25.05 -30.35 8.01
C ALA A 593 25.12 -31.60 7.11
N LYS A 594 24.60 -32.73 7.62
CA LYS A 594 24.50 -33.97 6.87
C LYS A 594 23.70 -33.75 5.57
N ASP A 595 24.17 -34.34 4.48
CA ASP A 595 23.57 -34.30 3.14
C ASP A 595 23.44 -32.89 2.53
N GLN A 596 24.12 -31.90 3.11
CA GLN A 596 24.16 -30.53 2.61
C GLN A 596 25.13 -30.40 1.44
N SER A 597 24.64 -29.93 0.29
CA SER A 597 25.44 -29.81 -0.94
C SER A 597 26.34 -28.56 -0.94
N ILE A 598 27.34 -28.55 -0.07
CA ILE A 598 28.42 -27.55 -0.09
C ILE A 598 29.69 -28.24 -0.60
N GLU A 599 30.28 -27.72 -1.68
CA GLU A 599 31.52 -28.27 -2.24
C GLU A 599 32.75 -27.74 -1.53
N PHE A 600 32.75 -26.47 -1.11
CA PHE A 600 33.91 -25.83 -0.51
C PHE A 600 33.62 -25.31 0.91
N LEU A 601 34.42 -25.73 1.89
CA LEU A 601 34.42 -25.17 3.25
C LEU A 601 35.80 -24.55 3.53
N ILE A 602 35.85 -23.23 3.65
CA ILE A 602 37.09 -22.46 3.67
C ILE A 602 37.15 -21.58 4.92
N GLY A 603 38.29 -21.56 5.60
CA GLY A 603 38.58 -20.56 6.63
C GLY A 603 38.62 -19.15 6.03
N SER A 604 37.82 -18.24 6.60
CA SER A 604 37.73 -16.84 6.15
C SER A 604 39.10 -16.16 6.18
N GLN A 605 39.37 -15.31 5.19
CA GLN A 605 40.63 -14.57 5.08
C GLN A 605 40.59 -13.22 5.84
N GLU A 606 39.50 -12.92 6.55
CA GLU A 606 39.38 -11.71 7.37
C GLU A 606 40.30 -11.73 8.59
N ASP A 607 40.43 -12.89 9.24
CA ASP A 607 41.50 -13.18 10.21
C ASP A 607 42.31 -14.38 9.71
N PRO A 608 43.36 -14.13 8.90
CA PRO A 608 44.05 -15.19 8.20
C PRO A 608 44.91 -16.07 9.13
N TYR A 609 45.02 -15.78 10.43
CA TYR A 609 45.76 -16.61 11.40
C TYR A 609 44.85 -17.26 12.45
N LEU A 610 43.54 -17.29 12.21
CA LEU A 610 42.57 -17.85 13.13
C LEU A 610 42.71 -19.38 13.25
N ALA A 611 43.00 -19.85 14.47
CA ALA A 611 42.79 -21.26 14.78
C ALA A 611 41.29 -21.57 14.68
N ILE A 612 40.92 -22.49 13.79
CA ILE A 612 39.54 -22.83 13.46
C ILE A 612 39.40 -24.34 13.26
N ASP A 613 38.28 -24.88 13.74
CA ASP A 613 37.88 -26.27 13.52
C ASP A 613 36.85 -26.35 12.38
N LEU A 614 37.20 -27.00 11.27
CA LEU A 614 36.36 -27.17 10.09
C LEU A 614 36.04 -28.65 9.89
N THR A 615 34.74 -28.98 9.91
CA THR A 615 34.25 -30.35 9.70
C THR A 615 33.31 -30.41 8.50
N GLY A 616 33.60 -31.29 7.56
CA GLY A 616 32.75 -31.60 6.41
C GLY A 616 31.53 -32.43 6.78
N ASN A 617 30.92 -33.09 5.79
CA ASN A 617 29.73 -33.91 6.00
C ASN A 617 29.89 -35.33 5.46
N ASN A 618 28.92 -35.82 4.68
CA ASN A 618 28.93 -37.17 4.10
C ASN A 618 29.05 -37.17 2.57
N LEU A 619 29.36 -36.02 2.00
CA LEU A 619 29.61 -35.79 0.59
C LEU A 619 31.10 -35.50 0.41
N ALA A 620 31.57 -35.45 -0.84
CA ALA A 620 32.94 -35.02 -1.11
C ALA A 620 33.06 -33.50 -0.93
N ASN A 621 33.77 -33.07 0.11
CA ASN A 621 34.04 -31.67 0.40
C ASN A 621 35.52 -31.33 0.12
N ALA A 622 35.76 -30.11 -0.35
CA ALA A 622 37.08 -29.50 -0.37
C ALA A 622 37.18 -28.53 0.81
N ILE A 623 38.02 -28.86 1.78
CA ILE A 623 38.15 -28.14 3.05
C ILE A 623 39.53 -27.50 3.14
N ALA A 624 39.58 -26.19 3.40
CA ALA A 624 40.81 -25.45 3.57
C ALA A 624 40.78 -24.60 4.86
N GLY A 625 41.80 -24.75 5.70
CA GLY A 625 42.01 -23.92 6.90
C GLY A 625 42.44 -22.47 6.60
N THR A 626 43.00 -21.82 7.62
CA THR A 626 43.65 -20.51 7.52
C THR A 626 45.17 -20.69 7.69
N TYR A 627 45.93 -19.63 8.00
CA TYR A 627 47.34 -19.77 8.43
C TYR A 627 47.51 -19.96 9.96
N GLY A 628 46.40 -20.17 10.69
CA GLY A 628 46.41 -20.53 12.11
C GLY A 628 46.52 -22.03 12.35
N ASP A 629 46.60 -22.47 13.60
CA ASP A 629 46.64 -23.90 13.93
C ASP A 629 45.23 -24.51 13.77
N ASN A 630 44.97 -25.24 12.70
CA ASN A 630 43.61 -25.68 12.33
C ASN A 630 43.31 -27.14 12.69
N VAL A 631 42.03 -27.45 12.90
CA VAL A 631 41.54 -28.84 12.94
C VAL A 631 40.66 -29.07 11.73
N ILE A 632 41.06 -29.98 10.85
CA ILE A 632 40.38 -30.27 9.59
C ILE A 632 39.86 -31.71 9.63
N ASN A 633 38.54 -31.89 9.54
CA ASN A 633 37.88 -33.20 9.49
C ASN A 633 37.01 -33.28 8.23
N GLY A 634 37.30 -34.22 7.33
CA GLY A 634 36.49 -34.43 6.11
C GLY A 634 35.08 -34.97 6.42
N GLY A 635 34.98 -35.81 7.45
CA GLY A 635 33.77 -36.57 7.74
C GLY A 635 33.73 -37.88 6.94
N LEU A 636 32.62 -38.14 6.25
CA LEU A 636 32.48 -39.25 5.31
C LEU A 636 32.56 -38.69 3.88
N GLY A 637 33.13 -39.44 2.95
CA GLY A 637 33.20 -39.00 1.55
C GLY A 637 34.64 -39.05 1.05
N THR A 638 34.85 -38.67 -0.21
CA THR A 638 36.22 -38.52 -0.72
C THR A 638 36.58 -37.05 -0.64
N ASP A 639 37.21 -36.65 0.45
CA ASP A 639 37.45 -35.23 0.73
C ASP A 639 38.83 -34.76 0.27
N VAL A 640 38.97 -33.46 0.01
CA VAL A 640 40.24 -32.79 -0.24
C VAL A 640 40.53 -31.86 0.91
N LEU A 641 41.59 -32.14 1.66
CA LEU A 641 41.89 -31.45 2.92
C LEU A 641 43.18 -30.62 2.76
N ALA A 642 43.12 -29.37 3.21
CA ALA A 642 44.24 -28.45 3.26
C ALA A 642 44.28 -27.74 4.62
N GLY A 643 45.39 -27.83 5.32
CA GLY A 643 45.62 -27.07 6.56
C GLY A 643 45.95 -25.61 6.27
N SER A 644 46.59 -25.36 5.13
CA SER A 644 47.25 -24.14 4.68
C SER A 644 48.56 -23.86 5.40
N GLY A 645 48.56 -23.16 6.53
CA GLY A 645 49.79 -22.96 7.31
C GLY A 645 49.46 -22.93 8.78
N GLY A 646 50.47 -23.05 9.65
CA GLY A 646 50.21 -23.28 11.07
C GLY A 646 50.58 -24.71 11.43
N LYS A 647 50.14 -25.18 12.60
CA LYS A 647 50.23 -26.58 13.04
C LYS A 647 48.87 -27.23 12.95
N ASP A 648 48.65 -27.93 11.86
CA ASP A 648 47.32 -28.41 11.53
C ASP A 648 47.09 -29.85 11.98
N ALA A 649 45.85 -30.17 12.31
CA ALA A 649 45.41 -31.49 12.69
C ALA A 649 44.37 -32.02 11.70
N PHE A 650 44.73 -33.07 10.95
CA PHE A 650 43.82 -33.77 10.05
C PHE A 650 43.19 -34.95 10.78
N VAL A 651 41.89 -34.91 11.02
CA VAL A 651 41.16 -35.86 11.88
C VAL A 651 40.49 -36.95 11.06
N PHE A 652 40.67 -38.20 11.48
CA PHE A 652 39.99 -39.37 10.94
C PHE A 652 39.23 -40.08 12.05
N ASP A 653 37.92 -39.85 12.11
CA ASP A 653 37.01 -40.37 13.15
C ASP A 653 35.78 -41.10 12.59
N THR A 654 35.70 -41.25 11.27
CA THR A 654 34.57 -41.89 10.58
C THR A 654 34.90 -43.29 10.06
N LYS A 655 33.87 -43.97 9.53
CA LYS A 655 33.99 -45.34 9.04
C LYS A 655 34.88 -45.41 7.79
N LEU A 656 35.92 -46.23 7.83
CA LEU A 656 36.81 -46.47 6.69
C LEU A 656 36.10 -47.21 5.53
N GLY A 657 36.52 -46.95 4.29
CA GLY A 657 36.04 -47.68 3.13
C GLY A 657 36.50 -47.09 1.80
N LYS A 658 36.28 -47.83 0.71
CA LYS A 658 36.68 -47.42 -0.66
C LYS A 658 36.07 -46.12 -1.16
N ASP A 659 34.95 -45.70 -0.57
CA ASP A 659 34.22 -44.47 -0.90
C ASP A 659 34.47 -43.37 0.16
N ASN A 660 35.42 -43.60 1.08
CA ASN A 660 35.82 -42.69 2.17
C ASN A 660 37.35 -42.64 2.26
N ILE A 661 37.98 -42.04 1.26
CA ILE A 661 39.45 -41.93 1.13
C ILE A 661 39.78 -40.47 0.88
N ASP A 662 40.41 -39.81 1.85
CA ASP A 662 40.66 -38.38 1.76
C ASP A 662 42.01 -38.08 1.12
N SER A 663 42.17 -36.85 0.61
CA SER A 663 43.40 -36.35 0.01
C SER A 663 43.89 -35.14 0.79
N ILE A 664 44.91 -35.31 1.63
CA ILE A 664 45.62 -34.22 2.31
C ILE A 664 46.61 -33.60 1.33
N THR A 665 46.50 -32.30 1.08
CA THR A 665 47.19 -31.66 -0.06
C THR A 665 48.47 -30.93 0.29
N ASP A 666 48.63 -30.48 1.55
CA ASP A 666 49.68 -29.55 1.98
C ASP A 666 50.37 -29.93 3.30
N PHE A 667 50.20 -31.18 3.75
CA PHE A 667 50.79 -31.68 5.00
C PHE A 667 52.28 -31.35 5.16
N PHE A 668 52.64 -30.74 6.29
CA PHE A 668 54.00 -30.36 6.64
C PHE A 668 54.54 -31.21 7.80
N HIS A 669 55.42 -32.17 7.46
CA HIS A 669 56.06 -33.07 8.42
C HIS A 669 56.70 -32.35 9.61
N GLY A 670 56.46 -32.88 10.81
CA GLY A 670 56.98 -32.35 12.07
C GLY A 670 56.30 -31.04 12.55
N THR A 671 55.28 -30.57 11.83
CA THR A 671 54.45 -29.42 12.22
C THR A 671 52.99 -29.83 12.30
N ASP A 672 52.49 -30.49 11.24
CA ASP A 672 51.13 -31.00 11.19
C ASP A 672 51.01 -32.40 11.81
N THR A 673 49.79 -32.77 12.16
CA THR A 673 49.45 -34.04 12.82
C THR A 673 48.28 -34.72 12.11
N ILE A 674 48.38 -36.03 11.90
CA ILE A 674 47.25 -36.88 11.52
C ILE A 674 46.67 -37.49 12.80
N ARG A 675 45.43 -37.13 13.15
CA ARG A 675 44.73 -37.63 14.33
C ARG A 675 43.84 -38.82 13.95
N LEU A 676 44.02 -39.93 14.67
CA LEU A 676 43.34 -41.20 14.44
C LEU A 676 42.46 -41.53 15.64
N GLU A 677 41.15 -41.57 15.47
CA GLU A 677 40.24 -41.90 16.57
C GLU A 677 40.29 -43.40 16.90
N ASN A 678 40.63 -43.76 18.13
CA ASN A 678 40.82 -45.15 18.58
C ASN A 678 39.55 -46.01 18.38
N ALA A 679 38.36 -45.39 18.42
CA ALA A 679 37.09 -46.06 18.12
C ALA A 679 37.06 -46.68 16.70
N ILE A 680 37.75 -46.04 15.75
CA ILE A 680 37.91 -46.49 14.36
C ILE A 680 39.17 -47.33 14.21
N PHE A 681 40.31 -46.86 14.72
CA PHE A 681 41.62 -47.47 14.55
C PHE A 681 41.99 -48.42 15.72
N LYS A 682 41.15 -49.44 15.93
CA LYS A 682 41.22 -50.33 17.09
C LYS A 682 42.51 -51.14 17.22
N GLY A 683 43.15 -51.07 18.39
CA GLY A 683 44.38 -51.82 18.67
C GLY A 683 45.64 -50.99 18.51
N LEU A 684 45.47 -49.70 18.20
CA LEU A 684 46.42 -48.66 18.53
C LEU A 684 46.31 -48.29 20.02
N VAL A 685 47.39 -47.73 20.57
CA VAL A 685 47.42 -47.21 21.94
C VAL A 685 47.21 -45.70 21.86
N GLU A 686 46.31 -45.16 22.68
CA GLU A 686 46.08 -43.72 22.81
C GLU A 686 47.38 -42.96 23.12
N GLY A 687 47.55 -41.79 22.50
CA GLY A 687 48.77 -40.99 22.52
C GLY A 687 49.56 -41.05 21.21
N ASP A 688 50.84 -40.67 21.27
CA ASP A 688 51.72 -40.69 20.10
C ASP A 688 51.80 -42.11 19.51
N LEU A 689 51.69 -42.21 18.17
CA LEU A 689 51.74 -43.51 17.52
C LEU A 689 53.10 -44.18 17.78
N SER A 690 53.05 -45.42 18.26
CA SER A 690 54.26 -46.22 18.45
C SER A 690 54.97 -46.44 17.11
N GLY A 691 56.30 -46.27 17.10
CA GLY A 691 57.12 -46.60 15.92
C GLY A 691 57.03 -48.06 15.49
N ALA A 692 56.58 -48.97 16.36
CA ALA A 692 56.29 -50.36 16.01
C ALA A 692 54.95 -50.55 15.27
N ALA A 693 54.02 -49.60 15.40
CA ALA A 693 52.72 -49.65 14.74
C ALA A 693 52.72 -48.96 13.36
N PHE A 694 53.81 -48.28 12.99
CA PHE A 694 53.94 -47.55 11.73
C PHE A 694 54.95 -48.23 10.79
N LYS A 695 54.57 -48.45 9.53
CA LYS A 695 55.46 -48.99 8.50
C LYS A 695 55.41 -48.22 7.19
N ASN A 696 56.58 -47.81 6.71
CA ASN A 696 56.77 -47.45 5.31
C ASN A 696 57.02 -48.71 4.47
N ILE A 697 56.04 -49.08 3.64
CA ILE A 697 56.04 -50.37 2.91
C ILE A 697 57.06 -50.41 1.74
N ARG A 698 57.65 -49.28 1.37
CA ARG A 698 58.67 -49.20 0.32
C ARG A 698 60.09 -49.39 0.83
N THR A 699 60.29 -49.22 2.14
CA THR A 699 61.62 -49.26 2.76
C THR A 699 61.78 -50.34 3.82
N GLY A 700 60.70 -51.04 4.20
CA GLY A 700 60.73 -52.13 5.19
C GLY A 700 59.74 -53.26 4.88
N THR A 701 59.91 -54.39 5.56
CA THR A 701 58.96 -55.51 5.53
C THR A 701 57.84 -55.28 6.55
N VAL A 702 56.60 -55.58 6.15
CA VAL A 702 55.44 -55.53 7.05
C VAL A 702 55.45 -56.75 7.99
N ASP A 703 55.21 -56.52 9.27
CA ASP A 703 55.03 -57.56 10.30
C ASP A 703 53.69 -57.40 11.04
N ALA A 704 53.37 -58.34 11.93
CA ALA A 704 52.07 -58.40 12.59
C ALA A 704 51.81 -57.28 13.61
N SER A 705 52.82 -56.46 13.95
CA SER A 705 52.69 -55.30 14.82
C SER A 705 52.42 -54.00 14.07
N ASP A 706 52.64 -53.99 12.76
CA ASP A 706 52.33 -52.84 11.92
C ASP A 706 50.81 -52.68 11.77
N ARG A 707 50.34 -51.44 11.91
CA ARG A 707 48.92 -51.07 11.88
C ARG A 707 48.66 -49.95 10.89
N ILE A 708 49.53 -48.93 10.84
CA ILE A 708 49.47 -47.84 9.87
C ILE A 708 50.55 -48.08 8.81
N LEU A 709 50.11 -48.32 7.59
CA LEU A 709 50.94 -48.61 6.43
C LEU A 709 51.01 -47.39 5.51
N TYR A 710 52.21 -46.93 5.19
CA TYR A 710 52.46 -45.76 4.35
C TYR A 710 53.23 -46.15 3.08
N ASP A 711 52.67 -45.83 1.92
CA ASP A 711 53.36 -45.91 0.63
C ASP A 711 53.93 -44.54 0.26
N TYR A 712 55.22 -44.34 0.53
CA TYR A 712 55.90 -43.07 0.23
C TYR A 712 55.90 -42.66 -1.25
N TYR A 713 55.74 -43.58 -2.20
CA TYR A 713 55.70 -43.19 -3.62
C TYR A 713 54.34 -42.65 -4.06
N THR A 714 53.26 -43.11 -3.44
CA THR A 714 51.89 -42.75 -3.83
C THR A 714 51.24 -41.81 -2.81
N GLY A 715 51.79 -41.71 -1.61
CA GLY A 715 51.20 -40.98 -0.48
C GLY A 715 50.12 -41.77 0.27
N ALA A 716 49.83 -43.00 -0.14
CA ALA A 716 48.72 -43.77 0.41
C ALA A 716 48.95 -44.15 1.88
N LEU A 717 47.94 -43.92 2.71
CA LEU A 717 47.85 -44.36 4.11
C LEU A 717 46.75 -45.41 4.25
N SER A 718 47.12 -46.57 4.75
CA SER A 718 46.23 -47.71 4.96
C SER A 718 46.29 -48.24 6.38
N TYR A 719 45.15 -48.73 6.87
CA TYR A 719 45.02 -49.31 8.19
C TYR A 719 44.88 -50.83 8.12
N ASP A 720 45.80 -51.54 8.76
CA ASP A 720 45.83 -53.00 8.89
C ASP A 720 45.35 -53.39 10.30
N ALA A 721 44.04 -53.63 10.43
CA ALA A 721 43.40 -53.89 11.71
C ALA A 721 43.83 -55.22 12.37
N ASP A 722 44.25 -56.22 11.58
CA ASP A 722 44.59 -57.56 12.07
C ASP A 722 46.09 -57.91 11.95
N GLY A 723 46.88 -57.07 11.25
CA GLY A 723 48.32 -57.29 11.05
C GLY A 723 48.61 -58.35 10.00
N SER A 724 47.64 -58.64 9.14
CA SER A 724 47.79 -59.65 8.08
C SER A 724 48.57 -59.13 6.87
N GLY A 725 48.86 -57.84 6.83
CA GLY A 725 49.71 -57.18 5.83
C GLY A 725 48.95 -56.32 4.82
N ALA A 726 49.72 -55.69 3.93
CA ALA A 726 49.26 -54.63 3.04
C ALA A 726 48.10 -54.98 2.08
N GLU A 727 47.91 -56.26 1.75
CA GLU A 727 46.84 -56.69 0.82
C GLU A 727 45.43 -56.61 1.44
N GLN A 728 45.32 -56.65 2.78
CA GLN A 728 44.04 -56.58 3.50
C GLN A 728 43.83 -55.25 4.22
N ALA A 729 44.83 -54.36 4.19
CA ALA A 729 44.73 -53.05 4.80
C ALA A 729 43.74 -52.14 4.04
N VAL A 730 42.96 -51.36 4.78
CA VAL A 730 41.97 -50.43 4.22
C VAL A 730 42.63 -49.06 4.07
N GLN A 731 42.75 -48.58 2.84
CA GLN A 731 43.20 -47.21 2.59
C GLN A 731 42.17 -46.21 3.13
N PHE A 732 42.64 -45.17 3.83
CA PHE A 732 41.80 -44.11 4.39
C PHE A 732 42.22 -42.71 3.96
N ALA A 733 43.47 -42.52 3.54
CA ALA A 733 43.93 -41.22 3.07
C ALA A 733 45.04 -41.34 2.02
N THR A 734 45.30 -40.23 1.34
CA THR A 734 46.48 -39.98 0.51
C THR A 734 47.08 -38.64 0.91
N VAL A 735 48.38 -38.59 1.19
CA VAL A 735 49.10 -37.36 1.53
C VAL A 735 49.95 -36.94 0.34
N ARG A 736 49.65 -35.78 -0.27
CA ARG A 736 50.30 -35.30 -1.52
C ARG A 736 51.62 -34.56 -1.31
N SER A 737 51.97 -34.24 -0.07
CA SER A 737 53.28 -33.68 0.30
C SER A 737 54.36 -34.76 0.21
N VAL A 738 55.30 -34.59 -0.71
CA VAL A 738 56.42 -35.50 -0.99
C VAL A 738 57.48 -35.45 0.12
N GLY A 739 57.20 -36.09 1.26
CA GLY A 739 58.07 -36.15 2.44
C GLY A 739 57.94 -37.43 3.25
N PHE A 740 58.97 -37.80 4.02
CA PHE A 740 58.96 -39.01 4.85
C PHE A 740 58.06 -38.81 6.07
N LEU A 741 56.83 -39.33 6.04
CA LEU A 741 56.03 -39.47 7.25
C LEU A 741 56.70 -40.44 8.22
N THR A 742 56.55 -40.16 9.51
CA THR A 742 57.06 -40.92 10.63
C THR A 742 55.95 -41.15 11.65
N ALA A 743 56.18 -42.05 12.61
CA ALA A 743 55.19 -42.30 13.65
C ALA A 743 54.86 -41.05 14.51
N SER A 744 55.79 -40.08 14.62
CA SER A 744 55.54 -38.83 15.36
C SER A 744 54.61 -37.86 14.65
N ASP A 745 54.27 -38.09 13.38
CA ASP A 745 53.26 -37.30 12.66
C ASP A 745 51.82 -37.77 12.98
N PHE A 746 51.66 -38.81 13.80
CA PHE A 746 50.37 -39.41 14.12
C PHE A 746 50.06 -39.34 15.61
N LEU A 747 48.82 -38.97 15.93
CA LEU A 747 48.27 -38.99 17.28
C LEU A 747 47.04 -39.90 17.31
N VAL A 748 46.96 -40.80 18.28
CA VAL A 748 45.79 -41.66 18.50
C VAL A 748 44.97 -41.04 19.63
N SER A 749 43.74 -40.62 19.34
CA SER A 749 42.83 -39.99 20.31
C SER A 749 41.74 -40.93 20.80
#